data_AF-A0A932R3V4-F1
#
_entry.id   AF-A0A932R3V4-F1
#
_cell.length_a   1.000
_cell.length_b   1.000
_cell.length_c   1.000
_cell.angle_alpha   90.00
_cell.angle_beta   90.00
_cell.angle_gamma   90.00
#
_symmetry.space_group_name_H-M   'P 1'
#
loop_
_entity.id
_entity.type
_entity.pdbx_description
1 polymer ?
#
loop_
_entity_poly.entity_id
_entity_poly.type
_entity_poly.pdbx_seq_one_letter_code
_entity_poly.pdbx_strand_id
1 'polypeptide(L)'
;MLKLLDRYLLREMLFPFILGTFGFLIFILLLILGNLSKYLLNGFLSPYEILLFLVYQIPFFLVWAFPIALLFAILLALGRLGHDREIIALQSGGISLRRLIVPLLIAGLLLSFIDLWLSDQVSPWGYRQSNQLIDNLLNSAGSKPKIRDNAFFKGTDGRFFYIEHYDQQSNTLENVLIFDQVTSIQAGANNRVYPTIITASQASWNGEDWILLNGKVQQMDNSGRVVNADKYEQMTIHVGIELASFALAQRTSYEMSLRELKQLIDTNTKSGLAVQSLLVDYQLKIAIPAMCLVFALFGAPLGLLIGPRGRALGIILCVLLVLVYQGLLFWTATILGYRGDLSPFLGAWLPNLMFGLIGLLLFWKANQFGRVDITNRIRRALPLSIALLIMTASALSAFAQDEEKKIPIDLTADQITFSKDLNAFTARGHVKAKYSDGSVEADELSLHQVSDQEWKIDASQASFTSEQLSGSAIQIEVDLLDQNKIILPKQVLLTQSASLKFSGGNLRADHLTLKQADEKTWMTNAEGNVILTVKEQNMKTTAVSMTLKLQGDVKNPKSWVAKEAEVKNFAGESDFKNSLSETQRLRYEAEEAKLSFGDKNKLTLLDLTNGRFTTCTCEKTISDADYSIRAGHLLIRPDEVLVAFSITVSLLGQPAFWAPAFIAPLSNLSQKYPFFPEVGQSFDRGYYAKWRLPFFVDEHNFGYALLDFYSKYSEVGTGIDLSYQFLPGSRGGRLSFMRLVGQGESISLDWQDSILLSQSIALDLSTSFRSGLLAQAMARLLSVAKLSGSEGDWNWQLGFQHDQNLLGPSPKQEDLDKARYLSLDRLPEFMLTKRSAAIANLPFQYYTQFQWGHYHEQSVKGDLQDDSKAQGEIDLDLNPLELLPGVRLQGGSGYSIAAYEGNRREDWSLSPQITLLPKSGMDITLGYVLREVRGHSPFQFDQVDRAEQLSLQGSLSLTEAGALQWKMGYDRLQNIFSPLAIDFSYGVKSFQSQVEAQYDLNGKGWQTASFVAALSNTLGKFTLQGAYDAQANAFGDWIAKFDFGTLLRAALRFDLDPLQLKRINLQSVLQMDHWEVDLNSEYDFRQNQITALRFGLIKKFCHDCWQIGIYGDGKQISFQVRINAFPTAEIGYSPTDQSLSFGR
;
A
#
# COMPACT_ATOMS: atom_id res chain seq x y z
N MET A 1 23.86 14.12 -44.91
CA MET A 1 24.91 13.68 -43.96
C MET A 1 24.67 14.38 -42.63
N LEU A 2 24.51 13.61 -41.54
CA LEU A 2 24.30 14.16 -40.20
C LEU A 2 25.58 14.88 -39.75
N LYS A 3 25.50 16.16 -39.39
CA LYS A 3 26.63 16.88 -38.79
C LYS A 3 26.85 16.37 -37.36
N LEU A 4 28.04 16.61 -36.79
CA LEU A 4 28.37 16.18 -35.42
C LEU A 4 27.29 16.58 -34.39
N LEU A 5 26.76 17.80 -34.52
CA LEU A 5 25.67 18.33 -33.68
C LEU A 5 24.37 17.54 -33.82
N ASP A 6 24.01 17.12 -35.04
CA ASP A 6 22.78 16.35 -35.28
C ASP A 6 22.89 14.97 -34.60
N ARG A 7 24.06 14.33 -34.70
CA ARG A 7 24.33 13.04 -34.05
C ARG A 7 24.33 13.16 -32.53
N TYR A 8 24.87 14.27 -32.01
CA TYR A 8 24.88 14.55 -30.57
C TYR A 8 23.45 14.70 -30.04
N LEU A 9 22.62 15.53 -30.68
CA LEU A 9 21.22 15.75 -30.28
C LEU A 9 20.40 14.46 -30.32
N LEU A 10 20.54 13.67 -31.39
CA LEU A 10 19.81 12.39 -31.50
C LEU A 10 20.27 11.37 -30.47
N ARG A 11 21.58 11.31 -30.16
CA ARG A 11 22.10 10.44 -29.10
C ARG A 11 21.58 10.84 -27.73
N GLU A 12 21.48 12.14 -27.48
CA GLU A 12 20.94 12.67 -26.23
C GLU A 12 19.46 12.35 -26.05
N MET A 13 18.68 12.35 -27.13
CA MET A 13 17.26 11.98 -27.09
C MET A 13 17.00 10.47 -26.98
N LEU A 14 17.91 9.64 -27.49
CA LEU A 14 17.67 8.21 -27.60
C LEU A 14 17.43 7.56 -26.24
N PHE A 15 18.22 7.91 -25.22
CA PHE A 15 18.06 7.35 -23.88
C PHE A 15 16.74 7.78 -23.21
N PRO A 16 16.38 9.07 -23.14
CA PRO A 16 15.07 9.53 -22.67
C PRO A 16 13.88 8.96 -23.46
N PHE A 17 14.02 8.74 -24.77
CA PHE A 17 12.98 8.14 -25.60
C PHE A 17 12.73 6.69 -25.19
N ILE A 18 13.78 5.88 -25.10
CA ILE A 18 13.70 4.49 -24.64
C ILE A 18 13.09 4.43 -23.23
N LEU A 19 13.56 5.29 -22.32
CA LEU A 19 13.03 5.39 -20.96
C LEU A 19 11.54 5.76 -20.94
N GLY A 20 11.13 6.74 -21.75
CA GLY A 20 9.73 7.17 -21.88
C GLY A 20 8.83 6.08 -22.45
N THR A 21 9.31 5.34 -23.47
CA THR A 21 8.57 4.22 -24.07
C THR A 21 8.39 3.08 -23.07
N PHE A 22 9.46 2.61 -22.42
CA PHE A 22 9.36 1.55 -21.42
C PHE A 22 8.57 1.98 -20.19
N GLY A 23 8.76 3.22 -19.71
CA GLY A 23 8.01 3.76 -18.57
C GLY A 23 6.50 3.80 -18.84
N PHE A 24 6.09 4.26 -20.02
CA PHE A 24 4.67 4.26 -20.42
C PHE A 24 4.10 2.84 -20.59
N LEU A 25 4.86 1.95 -21.25
CA LEU A 25 4.44 0.55 -21.41
C LEU A 25 4.28 -0.15 -20.07
N ILE A 26 5.27 -0.05 -19.17
CA ILE A 26 5.20 -0.66 -17.83
C ILE A 26 4.01 -0.08 -17.06
N PHE A 27 3.81 1.24 -17.09
CA PHE A 27 2.68 1.89 -16.42
C PHE A 27 1.33 1.33 -16.89
N ILE A 28 1.11 1.22 -18.21
CA ILE A 28 -0.14 0.67 -18.76
C ILE A 28 -0.28 -0.83 -18.49
N LEU A 29 0.79 -1.61 -18.65
CA LEU A 29 0.75 -3.05 -18.42
C LEU A 29 0.44 -3.37 -16.94
N LEU A 30 0.97 -2.58 -16.00
CA LEU A 30 0.63 -2.70 -14.57
C LEU A 30 -0.84 -2.37 -14.29
N LEU A 31 -1.39 -1.35 -14.94
CA LEU A 31 -2.81 -1.01 -14.81
C LEU A 31 -3.72 -2.16 -15.28
N ILE A 32 -3.35 -2.79 -16.41
CA ILE A 32 -4.09 -3.93 -16.96
C ILE A 32 -3.92 -5.16 -16.06
N LEU A 33 -2.71 -5.43 -15.57
CA LEU A 33 -2.46 -6.52 -14.63
C LEU A 33 -3.29 -6.36 -13.34
N GLY A 34 -3.45 -5.13 -12.85
CA GLY A 34 -4.35 -4.83 -11.73
C GLY A 34 -5.79 -5.25 -12.00
N ASN A 35 -6.31 -4.97 -13.20
CA ASN A 35 -7.66 -5.39 -13.59
C ASN A 35 -7.77 -6.91 -13.83
N LEU A 36 -6.71 -7.55 -14.33
CA LEU A 36 -6.67 -8.99 -14.60
C LEU A 36 -6.40 -9.85 -13.36
N SER A 37 -5.83 -9.27 -12.29
CA SER A 37 -5.51 -9.97 -11.04
C SER A 37 -6.71 -10.71 -10.43
N LYS A 38 -7.92 -10.17 -10.62
CA LYS A 38 -9.18 -10.81 -10.18
C LYS A 38 -9.43 -12.16 -10.86
N TYR A 39 -8.99 -12.33 -12.11
CA TYR A 39 -9.16 -13.59 -12.84
C TYR A 39 -8.08 -14.63 -12.48
N LEU A 40 -6.88 -14.17 -12.07
CA LEU A 40 -5.83 -15.02 -11.53
C LEU A 40 -6.19 -15.58 -10.15
N LEU A 41 -6.73 -14.72 -9.27
CA LEU A 41 -7.15 -15.12 -7.91
C LEU A 41 -8.31 -16.13 -7.91
N ASN A 42 -9.14 -16.10 -8.95
CA ASN A 42 -10.26 -17.02 -9.11
C ASN A 42 -9.90 -18.30 -9.89
N GLY A 43 -8.63 -18.46 -10.31
CA GLY A 43 -8.14 -19.67 -11.00
C GLY A 43 -8.57 -19.82 -12.46
N PHE A 44 -9.09 -18.76 -13.09
CA PHE A 44 -9.56 -18.82 -14.48
C PHE A 44 -8.44 -18.71 -15.53
N LEU A 45 -7.30 -18.13 -15.17
CA LEU A 45 -6.17 -17.87 -16.08
C LEU A 45 -4.84 -18.22 -15.42
N SER A 46 -3.99 -18.95 -16.13
CA SER A 46 -2.61 -19.23 -15.73
C SER A 46 -1.74 -17.96 -15.80
N PRO A 47 -0.74 -17.78 -14.92
CA PRO A 47 0.22 -16.67 -15.04
C PRO A 47 0.87 -16.57 -16.42
N TYR A 48 1.13 -17.71 -17.07
CA TYR A 48 1.70 -17.74 -18.43
C TYR A 48 0.73 -17.17 -19.47
N GLU A 49 -0.56 -17.44 -19.35
CA GLU A 49 -1.58 -16.94 -20.29
C GLU A 49 -1.78 -15.44 -20.15
N ILE A 50 -1.73 -14.91 -18.91
CA ILE A 50 -1.76 -13.48 -18.67
C ILE A 50 -0.49 -12.81 -19.23
N LEU A 51 0.68 -13.41 -19.03
CA LEU A 51 1.92 -12.89 -19.60
C LEU A 51 1.84 -12.86 -21.14
N LEU A 52 1.38 -13.94 -21.76
CA LEU A 52 1.21 -14.03 -23.21
C LEU A 52 0.18 -13.02 -23.73
N PHE A 53 -0.93 -12.84 -23.02
CA PHE A 53 -1.93 -11.80 -23.32
C PHE A 53 -1.31 -10.40 -23.28
N LEU A 54 -0.55 -10.09 -22.22
CA LEU A 54 0.13 -8.80 -22.07
C LEU A 54 1.14 -8.57 -23.19
N VAL A 55 1.90 -9.60 -23.59
CA VAL A 55 2.85 -9.52 -24.71
C VAL A 55 2.13 -9.20 -26.03
N TYR A 56 0.98 -9.84 -26.30
CA TYR A 56 0.19 -9.54 -27.49
C TYR A 56 -0.43 -8.14 -27.51
N GLN A 57 -0.60 -7.51 -26.35
CA GLN A 57 -1.09 -6.13 -26.24
C GLN A 57 0.01 -5.06 -26.43
N ILE A 58 1.29 -5.41 -26.32
CA ILE A 58 2.41 -4.46 -26.44
C ILE A 58 2.37 -3.66 -27.76
N PRO A 59 2.17 -4.28 -28.94
CA PRO A 59 2.11 -3.54 -30.20
C PRO A 59 1.04 -2.46 -30.24
N PHE A 60 -0.12 -2.69 -29.63
CA PHE A 60 -1.19 -1.71 -29.55
C PHE A 60 -0.79 -0.51 -28.67
N PHE A 61 -0.19 -0.75 -27.51
CA PHE A 61 0.25 0.33 -26.62
C PHE A 61 1.47 1.08 -27.12
N LEU A 62 2.35 0.43 -27.90
CA LEU A 62 3.48 1.10 -28.54
C LEU A 62 3.03 2.24 -29.47
N VAL A 63 1.89 2.09 -30.15
CA VAL A 63 1.31 3.13 -31.01
C VAL A 63 0.97 4.41 -30.24
N TRP A 64 0.57 4.26 -28.98
CA TRP A 64 0.32 5.39 -28.09
C TRP A 64 1.59 5.86 -27.37
N ALA A 65 2.52 4.94 -27.10
CA ALA A 65 3.75 5.21 -26.37
C ALA A 65 4.73 6.06 -27.18
N PHE A 66 4.88 5.83 -28.48
CA PHE A 66 5.87 6.50 -29.31
C PHE A 66 5.71 8.03 -29.38
N PRO A 67 4.52 8.60 -29.63
CA PRO A 67 4.35 10.04 -29.57
C PRO A 67 4.68 10.64 -28.20
N ILE A 68 4.17 10.02 -27.12
CA ILE A 68 4.36 10.49 -25.74
C ILE A 68 5.84 10.45 -25.34
N ALA A 69 6.51 9.33 -25.63
CA ALA A 69 7.93 9.14 -25.36
C ALA A 69 8.81 10.10 -26.16
N LEU A 70 8.43 10.42 -27.40
CA LEU A 70 9.14 11.39 -28.23
C LEU A 70 9.04 12.81 -27.64
N LEU A 71 7.84 13.23 -27.22
CA LEU A 71 7.65 14.53 -26.56
C LEU A 71 8.48 14.61 -25.27
N PHE A 72 8.43 13.55 -24.45
CA PHE A 72 9.23 13.43 -23.24
C PHE A 72 10.73 13.53 -23.51
N ALA A 73 11.21 12.82 -24.53
CA ALA A 73 12.62 12.83 -24.91
C ALA A 73 13.09 14.20 -25.38
N ILE A 74 12.28 14.90 -26.18
CA ILE A 74 12.59 16.25 -26.65
C ILE A 74 12.67 17.24 -25.49
N LEU A 75 11.68 17.23 -24.60
CA LEU A 75 11.64 18.15 -23.46
C LEU A 75 12.76 17.89 -22.46
N LEU A 76 13.09 16.62 -22.19
CA LEU A 76 14.17 16.26 -21.27
C LEU A 76 15.55 16.55 -21.85
N ALA A 77 15.80 16.17 -23.11
CA ALA A 77 17.09 16.42 -23.77
C ALA A 77 17.36 17.93 -23.92
N LEU A 78 16.39 18.70 -24.41
CA LEU A 78 16.54 20.15 -24.52
C LEU A 78 16.54 20.85 -23.16
N GLY A 79 15.78 20.33 -22.19
CA GLY A 79 15.80 20.81 -20.81
C GLY A 79 17.17 20.63 -20.15
N ARG A 80 17.82 19.49 -20.38
CA ARG A 80 19.20 19.26 -19.94
C ARG A 80 20.17 20.23 -20.60
N LEU A 81 20.18 20.28 -21.93
CA LEU A 81 21.09 21.15 -22.70
C LEU A 81 20.89 22.64 -22.34
N GLY A 82 19.67 23.03 -21.97
CA GLY A 82 19.35 24.37 -21.48
C GLY A 82 19.89 24.62 -20.06
N HIS A 83 19.75 23.65 -19.16
CA HIS A 83 20.27 23.74 -17.79
C HIS A 83 21.80 23.81 -17.76
N ASP A 84 22.46 22.97 -18.54
CA ASP A 84 23.93 22.90 -18.64
C ASP A 84 24.51 24.04 -19.50
N ARG A 85 23.65 25.00 -19.92
CA ARG A 85 23.98 26.17 -20.76
C ARG A 85 24.62 25.84 -22.12
N GLU A 86 24.55 24.59 -22.57
CA GLU A 86 25.03 24.16 -23.88
C GLU A 86 24.28 24.84 -25.03
N ILE A 87 22.97 25.07 -24.87
CA ILE A 87 22.18 25.81 -25.87
C ILE A 87 22.72 27.23 -26.06
N ILE A 88 23.08 27.91 -24.97
CA ILE A 88 23.62 29.28 -25.00
C ILE A 88 25.02 29.28 -25.65
N ALA A 89 25.85 28.27 -25.36
CA ALA A 89 27.15 28.09 -26.00
C ALA A 89 27.02 27.89 -27.52
N LEU A 90 26.09 27.05 -27.97
CA LEU A 90 25.80 26.82 -29.39
C LEU A 90 25.31 28.10 -30.09
N GLN A 91 24.44 28.88 -29.43
CA GLN A 91 23.96 30.17 -29.95
C GLN A 91 25.10 31.19 -30.08
N SER A 92 26.01 31.23 -29.11
CA SER A 92 27.20 32.09 -29.15
C SER A 92 28.16 31.71 -30.28
N GLY A 93 28.19 30.43 -30.66
CA GLY A 93 28.88 29.92 -31.85
C GLY A 93 28.16 30.15 -33.19
N GLY A 94 27.08 30.96 -33.22
CA GLY A 94 26.34 31.31 -34.43
C GLY A 94 25.28 30.30 -34.88
N ILE A 95 24.97 29.28 -34.07
CA ILE A 95 23.96 28.27 -34.41
C ILE A 95 22.57 28.79 -34.04
N SER A 96 21.70 28.98 -35.04
CA SER A 96 20.31 29.38 -34.81
C SER A 96 19.49 28.29 -34.10
N LEU A 97 18.54 28.68 -33.25
CA LEU A 97 17.65 27.75 -32.54
C LEU A 97 16.83 26.88 -33.49
N ARG A 98 16.39 27.45 -34.62
CA ARG A 98 15.68 26.68 -35.66
C ARG A 98 16.51 25.51 -36.18
N ARG A 99 17.84 25.66 -36.30
CA ARG A 99 18.73 24.58 -36.76
C ARG A 99 18.81 23.41 -35.78
N LEU A 100 18.63 23.66 -34.48
CA LEU A 100 18.56 22.63 -33.43
C LEU A 100 17.25 21.83 -33.50
N ILE A 101 16.16 22.43 -33.96
CA ILE A 101 14.84 21.79 -34.06
C ILE A 101 14.76 20.83 -35.26
N VAL A 102 15.42 21.15 -36.38
CA VAL A 102 15.38 20.35 -37.62
C VAL A 102 15.70 18.86 -37.43
N PRO A 103 16.79 18.43 -36.76
CA PRO A 103 17.06 17.00 -36.56
C PRO A 103 15.97 16.30 -35.72
N LEU A 104 15.31 17.03 -34.81
CA LEU A 104 14.22 16.51 -33.98
C LEU A 104 12.94 16.32 -34.81
N LEU A 105 12.66 17.24 -35.75
CA LEU A 105 11.56 17.11 -36.71
C LEU A 105 11.75 15.92 -37.65
N ILE A 106 12.97 15.71 -38.14
CA ILE A 106 13.30 14.55 -38.98
C ILE A 106 13.09 13.25 -38.18
N ALA A 107 13.51 13.22 -36.91
CA ALA A 107 13.26 12.07 -36.03
C ALA A 107 11.76 11.83 -35.81
N GLY A 108 10.97 12.87 -35.56
CA GLY A 108 9.52 12.77 -35.42
C GLY A 108 8.81 12.32 -36.70
N LEU A 109 9.27 12.76 -37.87
CA LEU A 109 8.77 12.29 -39.16
C LEU A 109 9.06 10.80 -39.39
N LEU A 110 10.31 10.36 -39.12
CA LEU A 110 10.70 8.96 -39.25
C LEU A 110 9.91 8.07 -38.28
N LEU A 111 9.77 8.50 -37.02
CA LEU A 111 8.96 7.79 -36.04
C LEU A 111 7.49 7.72 -36.44
N SER A 112 6.93 8.77 -37.03
CA SER A 112 5.54 8.76 -37.53
C SER A 112 5.31 7.69 -38.60
N PHE A 113 6.27 7.46 -39.51
CA PHE A 113 6.17 6.38 -40.50
C PHE A 113 6.31 4.99 -39.87
N ILE A 114 7.22 4.83 -38.91
CA ILE A 114 7.39 3.57 -38.15
C ILE A 114 6.11 3.25 -37.38
N ASP A 115 5.52 4.26 -36.75
CA ASP A 115 4.32 4.15 -35.94
C ASP A 115 3.07 3.86 -36.80
N LEU A 116 2.99 4.43 -38.01
CA LEU A 116 1.94 4.10 -38.96
C LEU A 116 2.02 2.65 -39.42
N TRP A 117 3.23 2.15 -39.70
CA TRP A 117 3.44 0.74 -40.02
C TRP A 117 3.06 -0.17 -38.85
N LEU A 118 3.40 0.23 -37.63
CA LEU A 118 3.03 -0.48 -36.40
C LEU A 118 1.50 -0.51 -36.21
N SER A 119 0.81 0.62 -36.42
CA SER A 119 -0.64 0.77 -36.27
C SER A 119 -1.45 0.00 -37.31
N ASP A 120 -0.93 -0.12 -38.55
CA ASP A 120 -1.63 -0.80 -39.64
C ASP A 120 -1.44 -2.33 -39.63
N GLN A 121 -0.23 -2.81 -39.31
CA GLN A 121 0.12 -4.23 -39.45
C GLN A 121 0.27 -4.96 -38.11
N VAL A 122 1.10 -4.42 -37.21
CA VAL A 122 1.55 -5.14 -36.01
C VAL A 122 0.52 -5.06 -34.88
N SER A 123 -0.08 -3.89 -34.67
CA SER A 123 -1.11 -3.68 -33.65
C SER A 123 -2.37 -4.54 -33.90
N PRO A 124 -2.94 -4.59 -35.11
CA PRO A 124 -4.07 -5.48 -35.40
C PRO A 124 -3.72 -6.95 -35.25
N TRP A 125 -2.51 -7.37 -35.64
CA TRP A 125 -2.05 -8.74 -35.42
C TRP A 125 -2.00 -9.09 -33.93
N GLY A 126 -1.39 -8.25 -33.10
CA GLY A 126 -1.29 -8.47 -31.65
C GLY A 126 -2.68 -8.54 -30.99
N TYR A 127 -3.55 -7.58 -31.32
CA TYR A 127 -4.90 -7.53 -30.75
C TYR A 127 -5.76 -8.73 -31.16
N ARG A 128 -5.60 -9.24 -32.39
CA ARG A 128 -6.25 -10.49 -32.84
C ARG A 128 -5.77 -11.69 -32.04
N GLN A 129 -4.46 -11.83 -31.81
CA GLN A 129 -3.92 -12.93 -31.01
C GLN A 129 -4.36 -12.86 -29.54
N SER A 130 -4.46 -11.66 -28.96
CA SER A 130 -4.95 -11.49 -27.59
C SER A 130 -6.42 -11.87 -27.44
N ASN A 131 -7.28 -11.50 -28.40
CA ASN A 131 -8.69 -11.87 -28.37
C ASN A 131 -8.90 -13.36 -28.61
N GLN A 132 -8.16 -13.97 -29.55
CA GLN A 132 -8.18 -15.42 -29.76
C GLN A 132 -7.75 -16.19 -28.50
N LEU A 133 -6.76 -15.69 -27.76
CA LEU A 133 -6.34 -16.29 -26.50
C LEU A 133 -7.47 -16.25 -25.45
N ILE A 134 -8.16 -15.12 -25.29
CA ILE A 134 -9.32 -15.00 -24.39
C ILE A 134 -10.44 -15.95 -24.82
N ASP A 135 -10.77 -15.98 -26.12
CA ASP A 135 -11.85 -16.83 -26.65
C ASP A 135 -11.55 -18.32 -26.44
N ASN A 136 -10.30 -18.75 -26.65
CA ASN A 136 -9.88 -20.14 -26.43
C ASN A 136 -9.94 -20.53 -24.94
N LEU A 137 -9.61 -19.61 -24.03
CA LEU A 137 -9.60 -19.87 -22.59
C LEU A 137 -11.02 -19.93 -22.01
N LEU A 138 -11.91 -19.05 -22.47
CA LEU A 138 -13.35 -19.12 -22.16
C LEU A 138 -13.96 -20.44 -22.66
N ASN A 139 -13.58 -20.88 -23.86
CA ASN A 139 -13.94 -22.17 -24.44
C ASN A 139 -13.50 -23.38 -23.59
N SER A 140 -12.27 -23.39 -23.08
CA SER A 140 -11.74 -24.48 -22.24
C SER A 140 -12.29 -24.49 -20.81
N ALA A 141 -12.75 -23.35 -20.29
CA ALA A 141 -13.36 -23.23 -18.97
C ALA A 141 -14.84 -23.68 -18.91
N GLY A 142 -15.32 -24.42 -19.91
CA GLY A 142 -16.69 -24.97 -19.96
C GLY A 142 -17.78 -23.97 -20.35
N SER A 143 -17.42 -22.71 -20.61
CA SER A 143 -18.32 -21.69 -21.14
C SER A 143 -18.05 -21.51 -22.63
N LYS A 144 -18.63 -22.36 -23.48
CA LYS A 144 -18.58 -22.19 -24.94
C LYS A 144 -18.95 -20.72 -25.28
N PRO A 145 -18.03 -19.84 -25.70
CA PRO A 145 -18.40 -18.65 -26.41
C PRO A 145 -18.85 -19.17 -27.78
N LYS A 146 -20.17 -19.36 -27.90
CA LYS A 146 -20.83 -19.44 -29.20
C LYS A 146 -20.23 -18.32 -30.05
N ILE A 147 -19.55 -18.68 -31.14
CA ILE A 147 -19.41 -17.80 -32.32
C ILE A 147 -20.77 -17.11 -32.43
N ARG A 148 -20.83 -15.77 -32.27
CA ARG A 148 -22.07 -15.06 -31.91
C ARG A 148 -23.27 -15.52 -32.73
N ASP A 149 -24.01 -16.46 -32.15
CA ASP A 149 -25.36 -16.82 -32.53
C ASP A 149 -26.23 -15.56 -32.45
N ASN A 150 -27.24 -15.43 -33.30
CA ASN A 150 -28.16 -14.29 -33.38
C ASN A 150 -27.60 -13.06 -34.11
N ALA A 151 -26.99 -13.26 -35.28
CA ALA A 151 -26.48 -12.15 -36.06
C ALA A 151 -27.57 -11.52 -36.93
N PHE A 152 -27.62 -10.19 -36.90
CA PHE A 152 -28.58 -9.38 -37.65
C PHE A 152 -27.85 -8.51 -38.68
N PHE A 153 -28.22 -8.60 -39.95
CA PHE A 153 -27.67 -7.74 -41.00
C PHE A 153 -28.74 -7.38 -42.04
N LYS A 154 -28.52 -6.26 -42.73
CA LYS A 154 -29.41 -5.80 -43.81
C LYS A 154 -28.80 -6.17 -45.16
N GLY A 155 -29.56 -6.89 -45.99
CA GLY A 155 -29.19 -7.23 -47.36
C GLY A 155 -29.20 -6.00 -48.28
N THR A 156 -28.52 -6.11 -49.42
CA THR A 156 -28.50 -5.09 -50.48
C THR A 156 -29.91 -4.72 -50.96
N ASP A 157 -30.82 -5.68 -50.90
CA ASP A 157 -32.19 -5.56 -51.39
C ASP A 157 -33.12 -5.00 -50.31
N GLY A 158 -32.61 -4.41 -49.23
CA GLY A 158 -33.42 -3.79 -48.18
C GLY A 158 -34.07 -4.76 -47.17
N ARG A 159 -33.92 -6.07 -47.37
CA ARG A 159 -34.38 -7.13 -46.45
C ARG A 159 -33.48 -7.23 -45.22
N PHE A 160 -34.04 -7.49 -44.05
CA PHE A 160 -33.25 -7.76 -42.85
C PHE A 160 -33.15 -9.26 -42.62
N PHE A 161 -31.95 -9.75 -42.38
CA PHE A 161 -31.64 -11.16 -42.14
C PHE A 161 -31.20 -11.32 -40.69
N TYR A 162 -31.76 -12.32 -40.04
CA TYR A 162 -31.39 -12.79 -38.73
C TYR A 162 -31.01 -14.26 -38.83
N ILE A 163 -29.83 -14.61 -38.34
CA ILE A 163 -29.34 -15.98 -38.34
C ILE A 163 -29.10 -16.38 -36.90
N GLU A 164 -29.76 -17.45 -36.45
CA GLU A 164 -29.58 -17.95 -35.09
C GLU A 164 -28.24 -18.67 -34.95
N HIS A 165 -27.91 -19.61 -35.83
CA HIS A 165 -26.65 -20.37 -35.75
C HIS A 165 -25.99 -20.53 -37.12
N TYR A 166 -24.66 -20.48 -37.15
CA TYR A 166 -23.87 -20.76 -38.35
C TYR A 166 -22.88 -21.89 -38.06
N ASP A 167 -23.03 -23.00 -38.77
CA ASP A 167 -22.09 -24.11 -38.69
C ASP A 167 -21.02 -23.96 -39.78
N GLN A 168 -19.81 -23.60 -39.33
CA GLN A 168 -18.65 -23.39 -40.19
C GLN A 168 -18.14 -24.69 -40.85
N GLN A 169 -18.42 -25.87 -40.28
CA GLN A 169 -17.95 -27.14 -40.85
C GLN A 169 -18.82 -27.61 -42.02
N SER A 170 -20.14 -27.41 -41.91
CA SER A 170 -21.10 -27.77 -42.95
C SER A 170 -21.45 -26.64 -43.92
N ASN A 171 -21.01 -25.40 -43.62
CA ASN A 171 -21.38 -24.18 -44.34
C ASN A 171 -22.90 -23.99 -44.45
N THR A 172 -23.62 -24.41 -43.41
CA THR A 172 -25.08 -24.28 -43.30
C THR A 172 -25.45 -23.32 -42.17
N LEU A 173 -26.57 -22.66 -42.36
CA LEU A 173 -27.12 -21.66 -41.44
C LEU A 173 -28.41 -22.21 -40.88
N GLU A 174 -28.58 -22.19 -39.57
CA GLU A 174 -29.76 -22.71 -38.91
C GLU A 174 -30.65 -21.58 -38.38
N ASN A 175 -31.97 -21.80 -38.47
CA ASN A 175 -33.02 -20.87 -38.05
C ASN A 175 -32.81 -19.44 -38.58
N VAL A 176 -32.94 -19.31 -39.90
CA VAL A 176 -32.85 -18.02 -40.60
C VAL A 176 -34.22 -17.34 -40.60
N LEU A 177 -34.29 -16.11 -40.09
CA LEU A 177 -35.43 -15.21 -40.22
C LEU A 177 -35.09 -14.06 -41.16
N ILE A 178 -35.97 -13.78 -42.11
CA ILE A 178 -35.82 -12.71 -43.09
C ILE A 178 -37.06 -11.82 -42.99
N PHE A 179 -36.85 -10.55 -42.68
CA PHE A 179 -37.89 -9.53 -42.72
C PHE A 179 -37.83 -8.84 -44.08
N ASP A 180 -38.77 -9.19 -44.96
CA ASP A 180 -38.93 -8.55 -46.25
C ASP A 180 -39.87 -7.34 -46.14
N GLN A 181 -39.30 -6.15 -46.29
CA GLN A 181 -40.03 -4.87 -46.32
C GLN A 181 -40.27 -4.37 -47.76
N VAL A 182 -39.79 -5.09 -48.79
CA VAL A 182 -39.83 -4.63 -50.19
C VAL A 182 -41.11 -5.04 -50.91
N THR A 183 -41.64 -6.22 -50.61
CA THR A 183 -42.86 -6.76 -51.23
C THR A 183 -44.15 -6.09 -50.76
N SER A 184 -44.09 -5.22 -49.75
CA SER A 184 -45.24 -4.57 -49.10
C SER A 184 -45.47 -3.11 -49.52
N ILE A 185 -44.89 -2.67 -50.65
CA ILE A 185 -44.93 -1.27 -51.13
C ILE A 185 -46.29 -0.85 -51.76
N GLN A 186 -47.33 -1.70 -51.77
CA GLN A 186 -48.67 -1.30 -52.25
C GLN A 186 -49.74 -1.29 -51.14
N ALA A 187 -49.72 -0.27 -50.27
CA ALA A 187 -50.92 0.19 -49.55
C ALA A 187 -50.79 1.66 -49.10
N GLY A 188 -51.79 2.48 -49.43
CA GLY A 188 -51.73 3.94 -49.43
C GLY A 188 -51.69 4.67 -48.07
N ALA A 189 -51.24 5.92 -48.17
CA ALA A 189 -51.37 7.13 -47.31
C ALA A 189 -51.16 7.06 -45.78
N ASN A 190 -51.36 5.93 -45.10
CA ASN A 190 -51.09 5.76 -43.65
C ASN A 190 -50.00 4.68 -43.47
N ASN A 191 -48.76 5.09 -43.68
CA ASN A 191 -47.58 4.26 -43.94
C ASN A 191 -47.06 3.47 -42.70
N ARG A 192 -47.86 2.54 -42.16
CA ARG A 192 -47.36 1.45 -41.30
C ARG A 192 -47.38 0.15 -42.10
N VAL A 193 -46.25 -0.13 -42.73
CA VAL A 193 -46.05 -1.31 -43.55
C VAL A 193 -45.46 -2.42 -42.66
N TYR A 194 -46.21 -3.48 -42.41
CA TYR A 194 -45.71 -4.64 -41.68
C TYR A 194 -44.85 -5.51 -42.61
N PRO A 195 -43.66 -5.97 -42.18
CA PRO A 195 -42.80 -6.79 -43.01
C PRO A 195 -43.39 -8.19 -43.22
N THR A 196 -43.14 -8.77 -44.40
CA THR A 196 -43.32 -10.20 -44.60
C THR A 196 -42.20 -10.93 -43.86
N ILE A 197 -42.53 -11.87 -42.99
CA ILE A 197 -41.56 -12.64 -42.22
C ILE A 197 -41.36 -13.99 -42.91
N ILE A 198 -40.17 -14.24 -43.43
CA ILE A 198 -39.77 -15.52 -44.00
C ILE A 198 -38.91 -16.23 -42.95
N THR A 199 -39.29 -17.42 -42.52
CA THR A 199 -38.49 -18.26 -41.63
C THR A 199 -37.99 -19.48 -42.41
N ALA A 200 -36.80 -19.99 -42.11
CA ALA A 200 -36.24 -21.22 -42.67
C ALA A 200 -35.49 -21.97 -41.57
N SER A 201 -35.65 -23.30 -41.47
CA SER A 201 -34.90 -24.07 -40.47
C SER A 201 -33.43 -24.19 -40.84
N GLN A 202 -33.12 -24.28 -42.14
CA GLN A 202 -31.76 -24.36 -42.65
C GLN A 202 -31.60 -23.51 -43.92
N ALA A 203 -30.42 -22.92 -44.13
CA ALA A 203 -30.07 -22.24 -45.35
C ALA A 203 -28.64 -22.59 -45.80
N SER A 204 -28.42 -22.64 -47.11
CA SER A 204 -27.10 -22.87 -47.71
C SER A 204 -26.87 -21.92 -48.88
N TRP A 205 -25.62 -21.51 -49.10
CA TRP A 205 -25.25 -20.61 -50.19
C TRP A 205 -24.66 -21.40 -51.36
N ASN A 206 -25.20 -21.21 -52.57
CA ASN A 206 -24.74 -21.94 -53.77
C ASN A 206 -23.73 -21.16 -54.63
N GLY A 207 -23.33 -19.94 -54.21
CA GLY A 207 -22.45 -19.05 -54.96
C GLY A 207 -23.14 -17.80 -55.53
N GLU A 208 -24.44 -17.87 -55.81
CA GLU A 208 -25.25 -16.74 -56.32
C GLU A 208 -26.59 -16.55 -55.58
N ASP A 209 -27.21 -17.63 -55.07
CA ASP A 209 -28.48 -17.61 -54.35
C ASP A 209 -28.43 -18.38 -53.02
N TRP A 210 -29.19 -17.89 -52.04
CA TRP A 210 -29.45 -18.58 -50.77
C TRP A 210 -30.57 -19.58 -50.97
N ILE A 211 -30.28 -20.86 -50.71
CA ILE A 211 -31.25 -21.95 -50.71
C ILE A 211 -31.75 -22.11 -49.27
N LEU A 212 -32.98 -21.67 -49.02
CA LEU A 212 -33.71 -21.80 -47.76
C LEU A 212 -34.49 -23.12 -47.77
N LEU A 213 -34.41 -23.90 -46.70
CA LEU A 213 -35.05 -25.19 -46.54
C LEU A 213 -36.05 -25.17 -45.37
N ASN A 214 -37.18 -25.86 -45.57
CA ASN A 214 -38.23 -26.12 -44.56
C ASN A 214 -38.65 -24.87 -43.78
N GLY A 215 -39.25 -23.92 -44.48
CA GLY A 215 -39.58 -22.62 -43.95
C GLY A 215 -41.05 -22.23 -44.03
N LYS A 216 -41.37 -21.04 -43.51
CA LYS A 216 -42.72 -20.44 -43.59
C LYS A 216 -42.64 -18.98 -44.00
N VAL A 217 -43.55 -18.54 -44.86
CA VAL A 217 -43.71 -17.13 -45.25
C VAL A 217 -44.98 -16.60 -44.60
N GLN A 218 -44.84 -15.62 -43.72
CA GLN A 218 -45.95 -14.98 -43.01
C GLN A 218 -46.14 -13.55 -43.52
N GLN A 219 -47.28 -13.29 -44.14
CA GLN A 219 -47.68 -11.95 -44.59
C GLN A 219 -48.65 -11.33 -43.57
N MET A 220 -48.45 -10.07 -43.25
CA MET A 220 -49.26 -9.32 -42.29
C MET A 220 -50.10 -8.25 -42.98
N ASP A 221 -51.31 -7.98 -42.49
CA ASP A 221 -52.13 -6.85 -42.92
C ASP A 221 -51.66 -5.53 -42.27
N ASN A 222 -52.27 -4.43 -42.69
CA ASN A 222 -52.05 -3.09 -42.15
C ASN A 222 -52.45 -2.92 -40.66
N SER A 223 -53.00 -3.96 -40.02
CA SER A 223 -53.30 -4.00 -38.59
C SER A 223 -52.33 -4.89 -37.79
N GLY A 224 -51.33 -5.47 -38.45
CA GLY A 224 -50.32 -6.35 -37.85
C GLY A 224 -50.81 -7.78 -37.62
N ARG A 225 -51.93 -8.19 -38.23
CA ARG A 225 -52.44 -9.57 -38.15
C ARG A 225 -51.88 -10.38 -39.31
N VAL A 226 -51.50 -11.63 -39.04
CA VAL A 226 -51.04 -12.57 -40.07
C VAL A 226 -52.23 -12.95 -40.96
N VAL A 227 -52.19 -12.53 -42.22
CA VAL A 227 -53.23 -12.81 -43.23
C VAL A 227 -52.96 -14.12 -43.94
N ASN A 228 -51.69 -14.43 -44.18
CA ASN A 228 -51.27 -15.64 -44.86
C ASN A 228 -49.99 -16.22 -44.24
N ALA A 229 -49.91 -17.55 -44.16
CA ALA A 229 -48.80 -18.30 -43.56
C ALA A 229 -48.52 -19.57 -44.38
N ASP A 230 -47.82 -19.42 -45.50
CA ASP A 230 -47.51 -20.53 -46.41
C ASP A 230 -46.25 -21.28 -45.96
N LYS A 231 -46.26 -22.62 -46.02
CA LYS A 231 -45.08 -23.46 -45.78
C LYS A 231 -44.39 -23.79 -47.10
N TYR A 232 -43.06 -23.82 -47.11
CA TYR A 232 -42.27 -24.26 -48.27
C TYR A 232 -41.19 -25.25 -47.84
N GLU A 233 -40.91 -26.23 -48.71
CA GLU A 233 -39.79 -27.17 -48.51
C GLU A 233 -38.46 -26.58 -48.99
N GLN A 234 -38.48 -25.83 -50.09
CA GLN A 234 -37.31 -25.15 -50.62
C GLN A 234 -37.70 -23.79 -51.24
N MET A 235 -36.94 -22.74 -50.94
CA MET A 235 -37.10 -21.39 -51.50
C MET A 235 -35.71 -20.79 -51.77
N THR A 236 -35.54 -20.14 -52.92
CA THR A 236 -34.27 -19.49 -53.27
C THR A 236 -34.39 -17.97 -53.20
N ILE A 237 -33.43 -17.31 -52.55
CA ILE A 237 -33.37 -15.85 -52.43
C ILE A 237 -32.00 -15.34 -52.87
N HIS A 238 -32.00 -14.40 -53.80
CA HIS A 238 -30.80 -13.67 -54.17
C HIS A 238 -30.41 -12.70 -53.04
N VAL A 239 -29.18 -12.80 -52.53
CA VAL A 239 -28.63 -11.89 -51.52
C VAL A 239 -27.24 -11.52 -52.02
N GLY A 240 -27.03 -10.28 -52.46
CA GLY A 240 -25.76 -9.82 -53.03
C GLY A 240 -24.58 -9.71 -52.03
N ILE A 241 -24.60 -10.48 -50.94
CA ILE A 241 -23.63 -10.43 -49.84
C ILE A 241 -22.97 -11.80 -49.68
N GLU A 242 -21.65 -11.84 -49.87
CA GLU A 242 -20.81 -13.02 -49.67
C GLU A 242 -20.65 -13.33 -48.17
N LEU A 243 -20.71 -14.61 -47.81
CA LEU A 243 -20.61 -15.11 -46.43
C LEU A 243 -19.33 -14.64 -45.69
N ALA A 244 -18.25 -14.33 -46.41
CA ALA A 244 -17.01 -13.79 -45.86
C ALA A 244 -17.16 -12.39 -45.22
N SER A 245 -18.11 -11.58 -45.69
CA SER A 245 -18.39 -10.24 -45.12
C SER A 245 -19.03 -10.30 -43.73
N PHE A 246 -19.75 -11.38 -43.43
CA PHE A 246 -20.33 -11.64 -42.12
C PHE A 246 -19.25 -11.90 -41.05
N ALA A 247 -18.20 -12.65 -41.40
CA ALA A 247 -17.07 -12.90 -40.50
C ALA A 247 -16.28 -11.63 -40.16
N LEU A 248 -16.24 -10.65 -41.08
CA LEU A 248 -15.58 -9.36 -40.87
C LEU A 248 -16.39 -8.41 -39.96
N ALA A 249 -17.72 -8.47 -40.00
CA ALA A 249 -18.59 -7.65 -39.15
C ALA A 249 -18.53 -7.98 -37.65
N GLN A 250 -17.98 -9.15 -37.30
CA GLN A 250 -17.86 -9.60 -35.91
C GLN A 250 -16.60 -9.10 -35.18
N ARG A 251 -15.60 -8.55 -35.91
CA ARG A 251 -14.32 -8.10 -35.34
C ARG A 251 -14.36 -6.63 -34.92
N THR A 252 -13.60 -6.25 -33.90
CA THR A 252 -13.47 -4.84 -33.49
C THR A 252 -12.56 -4.05 -34.44
N SER A 253 -12.72 -2.71 -34.51
CA SER A 253 -11.90 -1.85 -35.40
C SER A 253 -10.40 -1.89 -35.08
N TYR A 254 -10.03 -2.22 -33.84
CA TYR A 254 -8.64 -2.42 -33.41
C TYR A 254 -7.99 -3.71 -33.95
N GLU A 255 -8.78 -4.71 -34.36
CA GLU A 255 -8.32 -5.98 -34.96
C GLU A 255 -8.08 -5.91 -36.47
N MET A 256 -8.43 -4.79 -37.09
CA MET A 256 -8.43 -4.61 -38.54
C MET A 256 -7.26 -3.75 -38.99
N SER A 257 -6.63 -4.12 -40.10
CA SER A 257 -5.78 -3.21 -40.87
C SER A 257 -6.61 -2.09 -41.52
N LEU A 258 -5.98 -1.02 -41.99
CA LEU A 258 -6.65 0.05 -42.74
C LEU A 258 -7.38 -0.50 -43.97
N ARG A 259 -6.82 -1.52 -44.63
CA ARG A 259 -7.45 -2.16 -45.79
C ARG A 259 -8.72 -2.91 -45.40
N GLU A 260 -8.67 -3.73 -44.36
CA GLU A 260 -9.82 -4.49 -43.85
C GLU A 260 -10.92 -3.54 -43.33
N LEU A 261 -10.53 -2.50 -42.59
CA LEU A 261 -11.48 -1.51 -42.07
C LEU A 261 -12.17 -0.72 -43.19
N LYS A 262 -11.43 -0.37 -44.26
CA LYS A 262 -12.03 0.28 -45.45
C LYS A 262 -13.01 -0.65 -46.17
N GLN A 263 -12.69 -1.93 -46.32
CA GLN A 263 -13.61 -2.91 -46.92
C GLN A 263 -14.90 -3.04 -46.10
N LEU A 264 -14.80 -3.03 -44.77
CA LEU A 264 -15.98 -3.05 -43.91
C LEU A 264 -16.83 -1.78 -44.06
N ILE A 265 -16.20 -0.61 -44.11
CA ILE A 265 -16.89 0.67 -44.34
C ILE A 265 -17.61 0.66 -45.69
N ASP A 266 -16.95 0.23 -46.77
CA ASP A 266 -17.53 0.18 -48.11
C ASP A 266 -18.73 -0.78 -48.16
N THR A 267 -18.65 -1.91 -47.45
CA THR A 267 -19.73 -2.91 -47.35
C THR A 267 -20.92 -2.35 -46.57
N ASN A 268 -20.67 -1.80 -45.37
CA ASN A 268 -21.72 -1.23 -44.52
C ASN A 268 -22.40 -0.02 -45.17
N THR A 269 -21.65 0.79 -45.92
CA THR A 269 -22.19 1.92 -46.67
C THR A 269 -23.14 1.44 -47.77
N LYS A 270 -22.77 0.39 -48.52
CA LYS A 270 -23.64 -0.23 -49.54
C LYS A 270 -24.91 -0.83 -48.93
N SER A 271 -24.82 -1.39 -47.72
CA SER A 271 -25.97 -1.95 -46.98
C SER A 271 -26.81 -0.90 -46.24
N GLY A 272 -26.44 0.39 -46.31
CA GLY A 272 -27.15 1.48 -45.62
C GLY A 272 -27.04 1.43 -44.09
N LEU A 273 -25.99 0.79 -43.55
CA LEU A 273 -25.67 0.76 -42.12
C LEU A 273 -24.90 2.02 -41.69
N ALA A 274 -25.03 2.40 -40.43
CA ALA A 274 -24.30 3.54 -39.89
C ALA A 274 -22.80 3.25 -39.84
N VAL A 275 -22.01 4.03 -40.58
CA VAL A 275 -20.53 3.89 -40.69
C VAL A 275 -19.74 4.98 -39.99
N GLN A 276 -20.41 5.92 -39.33
CA GLN A 276 -19.78 7.13 -38.78
C GLN A 276 -18.62 6.81 -37.81
N SER A 277 -18.82 5.88 -36.87
CA SER A 277 -17.77 5.46 -35.93
C SER A 277 -16.58 4.80 -36.63
N LEU A 278 -16.85 3.93 -37.61
CA LEU A 278 -15.82 3.26 -38.41
C LEU A 278 -14.99 4.25 -39.24
N LEU A 279 -15.64 5.28 -39.80
CA LEU A 279 -14.97 6.36 -40.52
C LEU A 279 -14.03 7.17 -39.62
N VAL A 280 -14.43 7.44 -38.37
CA VAL A 280 -13.57 8.12 -37.38
C VAL A 280 -12.39 7.22 -37.00
N ASP A 281 -12.63 5.93 -36.73
CA ASP A 281 -11.57 4.96 -36.40
C ASP A 281 -10.55 4.81 -37.53
N TYR A 282 -11.02 4.83 -38.78
CA TYR A 282 -10.15 4.84 -39.96
C TYR A 282 -9.21 6.06 -39.96
N GLN A 283 -9.72 7.24 -39.62
CA GLN A 283 -8.92 8.46 -39.53
C GLN A 283 -7.98 8.44 -38.32
N LEU A 284 -8.42 7.90 -37.17
CA LEU A 284 -7.60 7.79 -35.95
C LEU A 284 -6.37 6.91 -36.16
N LYS A 285 -6.49 5.81 -36.92
CA LYS A 285 -5.35 4.95 -37.30
C LYS A 285 -4.22 5.70 -38.03
N ILE A 286 -4.53 6.83 -38.67
CA ILE A 286 -3.54 7.67 -39.35
C ILE A 286 -3.16 8.87 -38.49
N ALA A 287 -4.13 9.47 -37.78
CA ALA A 287 -3.92 10.65 -36.97
C ALA A 287 -3.04 10.38 -35.74
N ILE A 288 -3.16 9.23 -35.08
CA ILE A 288 -2.34 8.89 -33.90
C ILE A 288 -0.85 8.81 -34.28
N PRO A 289 -0.43 8.08 -35.33
CA PRO A 289 0.95 8.11 -35.80
C PRO A 289 1.46 9.50 -36.21
N ALA A 290 0.60 10.34 -36.78
CA ALA A 290 0.95 11.72 -37.15
C ALA A 290 1.31 12.59 -35.92
N MET A 291 0.86 12.21 -34.72
CA MET A 291 1.16 12.89 -33.46
C MET A 291 2.67 12.96 -33.19
N CYS A 292 3.46 11.96 -33.59
CA CYS A 292 4.92 11.98 -33.44
C CYS A 292 5.54 13.23 -34.10
N LEU A 293 5.12 13.56 -35.31
CA LEU A 293 5.59 14.75 -36.02
C LEU A 293 5.08 16.03 -35.37
N VAL A 294 3.81 16.06 -34.98
CA VAL A 294 3.18 17.23 -34.34
C VAL A 294 3.84 17.55 -33.00
N PHE A 295 4.13 16.53 -32.18
CA PHE A 295 4.83 16.69 -30.90
C PHE A 295 6.29 17.05 -31.08
N ALA A 296 6.96 16.58 -32.14
CA ALA A 296 8.29 17.09 -32.48
C ALA A 296 8.24 18.59 -32.86
N LEU A 297 7.24 19.00 -33.64
CA LEU A 297 7.06 20.39 -34.08
C LEU A 297 6.66 21.33 -32.95
N PHE A 298 5.87 20.86 -32.00
CA PHE A 298 5.42 21.64 -30.86
C PHE A 298 6.41 21.59 -29.69
N GLY A 299 6.85 20.40 -29.32
CA GLY A 299 7.70 20.14 -28.16
C GLY A 299 9.11 20.70 -28.31
N ALA A 300 9.69 20.69 -29.51
CA ALA A 300 11.06 21.17 -29.70
C ALA A 300 11.22 22.69 -29.49
N PRO A 301 10.41 23.57 -30.12
CA PRO A 301 10.42 24.99 -29.79
C PRO A 301 10.13 25.24 -28.31
N LEU A 302 9.17 24.52 -27.72
CA LEU A 302 8.77 24.70 -26.33
C LEU A 302 9.89 24.32 -25.34
N GLY A 303 10.59 23.21 -25.60
CA GLY A 303 11.75 22.78 -24.82
C GLY A 303 12.88 23.80 -24.85
N LEU A 304 13.14 24.43 -26.00
CA LEU A 304 14.13 25.51 -26.12
C LEU A 304 13.74 26.77 -25.34
N LEU A 305 12.43 27.07 -25.22
CA LEU A 305 11.94 28.24 -24.50
C LEU A 305 12.03 28.09 -22.97
N ILE A 306 11.94 26.86 -22.47
CA ILE A 306 11.82 26.57 -21.04
C ILE A 306 13.11 25.99 -20.46
N GLY A 307 14.05 25.57 -21.32
CA GLY A 307 15.34 24.96 -20.98
C GLY A 307 16.15 25.60 -19.84
N PRO A 308 16.15 26.93 -19.62
CA PRO A 308 16.90 27.53 -18.50
C PRO A 308 16.36 27.20 -17.10
N ARG A 309 15.12 26.69 -16.97
CA ARG A 309 14.45 26.51 -15.68
C ARG A 309 14.57 25.08 -15.07
N GLY A 310 15.37 24.20 -15.68
CA GLY A 310 15.74 22.90 -15.11
C GLY A 310 14.92 21.69 -15.59
N ARG A 311 15.45 20.48 -15.36
CA ARG A 311 14.93 19.20 -15.91
C ARG A 311 13.53 18.83 -15.40
N ALA A 312 13.21 19.14 -14.14
CA ALA A 312 11.95 18.78 -13.49
C ALA A 312 10.72 19.45 -14.15
N LEU A 313 10.84 20.71 -14.59
CA LEU A 313 9.75 21.41 -15.29
C LEU A 313 9.43 20.77 -16.65
N GLY A 314 10.42 20.23 -17.35
CA GLY A 314 10.22 19.51 -18.60
C GLY A 314 9.35 18.27 -18.43
N ILE A 315 9.51 17.55 -17.31
CA ILE A 315 8.72 16.36 -16.96
C ILE A 315 7.27 16.75 -16.66
N ILE A 316 7.04 17.73 -15.78
CA ILE A 316 5.70 18.21 -15.41
C ILE A 316 4.93 18.68 -16.65
N LEU A 317 5.60 19.45 -17.51
CA LEU A 317 5.00 19.97 -18.73
C LEU A 317 4.66 18.88 -19.73
N CYS A 318 5.51 17.85 -19.86
CA CYS A 318 5.24 16.70 -20.72
C CYS A 318 3.92 16.03 -20.31
N VAL A 319 3.76 15.73 -19.01
CA VAL A 319 2.54 15.09 -18.49
C VAL A 319 1.32 15.96 -18.76
N LEU A 320 1.39 17.25 -18.46
CA LEU A 320 0.27 18.18 -18.68
C LEU A 320 -0.13 18.27 -20.16
N LEU A 321 0.84 18.36 -21.07
CA LEU A 321 0.57 18.44 -22.51
C LEU A 321 -0.06 17.16 -23.06
N VAL A 322 0.41 16.00 -22.60
CA VAL A 322 -0.18 14.71 -22.97
C VAL A 322 -1.62 14.61 -22.48
N LEU A 323 -1.91 15.03 -21.24
CA LEU A 323 -3.26 15.04 -20.69
C LEU A 323 -4.19 15.97 -21.49
N VAL A 324 -3.73 17.17 -21.84
CA VAL A 324 -4.52 18.12 -22.66
C VAL A 324 -4.78 17.54 -24.06
N TYR A 325 -3.76 16.99 -24.72
CA TYR A 325 -3.92 16.38 -26.03
C TYR A 325 -4.90 15.21 -25.99
N GLN A 326 -4.77 14.30 -25.01
CA GLN A 326 -5.66 13.14 -24.88
C GLN A 326 -7.09 13.54 -24.54
N GLY A 327 -7.29 14.55 -23.68
CA GLY A 327 -8.60 15.11 -23.39
C GLY A 327 -9.28 15.69 -24.64
N LEU A 328 -8.52 16.43 -25.47
CA LEU A 328 -9.02 16.97 -26.74
C LEU A 328 -9.33 15.86 -27.75
N LEU A 329 -8.48 14.83 -27.87
CA LEU A 329 -8.72 13.71 -28.76
C LEU A 329 -9.98 12.94 -28.36
N PHE A 330 -10.16 12.67 -27.06
CA PHE A 330 -11.38 12.04 -26.55
C PHE A 330 -12.61 12.89 -26.89
N TRP A 331 -12.56 14.19 -26.59
CA TRP A 331 -13.69 15.08 -26.85
C TRP A 331 -14.06 15.18 -28.33
N THR A 332 -13.07 15.33 -29.21
CA THR A 332 -13.29 15.48 -30.65
C THR A 332 -13.68 14.18 -31.34
N ALA A 333 -13.02 13.06 -31.03
CA ALA A 333 -13.25 11.80 -31.70
C ALA A 333 -14.47 11.04 -31.15
N THR A 334 -14.60 10.93 -29.81
CA THR A 334 -15.64 10.07 -29.21
C THR A 334 -16.95 10.80 -29.01
N ILE A 335 -16.93 12.04 -28.51
CA ILE A 335 -18.16 12.78 -28.20
C ILE A 335 -18.78 13.37 -29.47
N LEU A 336 -17.99 14.04 -30.30
CA LEU A 336 -18.49 14.74 -31.49
C LEU A 336 -18.36 13.89 -32.78
N GLY A 337 -17.21 13.23 -32.97
CA GLY A 337 -16.92 12.45 -34.18
C GLY A 337 -17.85 11.25 -34.32
N TYR A 338 -17.93 10.38 -33.32
CA TYR A 338 -18.77 9.17 -33.37
C TYR A 338 -20.27 9.47 -33.46
N ARG A 339 -20.74 10.60 -32.89
CA ARG A 339 -22.14 11.04 -32.98
C ARG A 339 -22.52 11.63 -34.34
N GLY A 340 -21.54 12.04 -35.14
CA GLY A 340 -21.77 12.68 -36.43
C GLY A 340 -21.81 14.21 -36.39
N ASP A 341 -21.60 14.82 -35.22
CA ASP A 341 -21.61 16.28 -35.05
C ASP A 341 -20.39 16.95 -35.70
N LEU A 342 -19.27 16.22 -35.79
CA LEU A 342 -18.10 16.60 -36.56
C LEU A 342 -17.86 15.62 -37.71
N SER A 343 -17.35 16.15 -38.83
CA SER A 343 -16.86 15.29 -39.92
C SER A 343 -15.81 14.31 -39.37
N PRO A 344 -15.78 13.04 -39.82
CA PRO A 344 -14.84 12.04 -39.31
C PRO A 344 -13.37 12.47 -39.35
N PHE A 345 -13.01 13.25 -40.38
CA PHE A 345 -11.69 13.83 -40.52
C PHE A 345 -11.38 14.83 -39.39
N LEU A 346 -12.26 15.80 -39.14
CA LEU A 346 -12.05 16.77 -38.04
C LEU A 346 -12.08 16.09 -36.68
N GLY A 347 -12.96 15.10 -36.48
CA GLY A 347 -13.03 14.35 -35.22
C GLY A 347 -11.70 13.71 -34.82
N ALA A 348 -10.95 13.16 -35.79
CA ALA A 348 -9.65 12.54 -35.52
C ALA A 348 -8.45 13.52 -35.59
N TRP A 349 -8.50 14.53 -36.46
CA TRP A 349 -7.33 15.37 -36.78
C TRP A 349 -7.29 16.71 -36.06
N LEU A 350 -8.38 17.18 -35.45
CA LEU A 350 -8.44 18.51 -34.86
C LEU A 350 -7.35 18.77 -33.79
N PRO A 351 -7.06 17.83 -32.85
CA PRO A 351 -5.97 18.02 -31.89
C PRO A 351 -4.60 18.19 -32.56
N ASN A 352 -4.31 17.37 -33.58
CA ASN A 352 -3.08 17.45 -34.37
C ASN A 352 -2.95 18.77 -35.11
N LEU A 353 -4.04 19.27 -35.71
CA LEU A 353 -4.06 20.55 -36.40
C LEU A 353 -3.80 21.72 -35.43
N MET A 354 -4.39 21.68 -34.23
CA MET A 354 -4.22 22.70 -33.21
C MET A 354 -2.77 22.74 -32.67
N PHE A 355 -2.25 21.61 -32.20
CA PHE A 355 -0.88 21.52 -31.70
C PHE A 355 0.15 21.78 -32.81
N GLY A 356 -0.12 21.30 -34.03
CA GLY A 356 0.72 21.54 -35.20
C GLY A 356 0.78 23.01 -35.58
N LEU A 357 -0.36 23.72 -35.59
CA LEU A 357 -0.40 25.15 -35.88
C LEU A 357 0.37 25.96 -34.84
N ILE A 358 0.16 25.67 -33.54
CA ILE A 358 0.89 26.35 -32.46
C ILE A 358 2.38 26.05 -32.55
N GLY A 359 2.76 24.79 -32.79
CA GLY A 359 4.15 24.38 -32.96
C GLY A 359 4.83 25.09 -34.12
N LEU A 360 4.13 25.24 -35.26
CA LEU A 360 4.63 25.97 -36.43
C LEU A 360 4.83 27.46 -36.13
N LEU A 361 3.90 28.10 -35.42
CA LEU A 361 4.05 29.49 -34.97
C LEU A 361 5.24 29.66 -34.01
N LEU A 362 5.44 28.72 -33.07
CA LEU A 362 6.58 28.73 -32.15
C LEU A 362 7.90 28.49 -32.88
N PHE A 363 7.95 27.55 -33.82
CA PHE A 363 9.13 27.31 -34.66
C PHE A 363 9.52 28.56 -35.46
N TRP A 364 8.55 29.25 -36.05
CA TRP A 364 8.82 30.47 -36.80
C TRP A 364 9.30 31.60 -35.88
N LYS A 365 8.78 31.72 -34.66
CA LYS A 365 9.25 32.75 -33.71
C LYS A 365 10.47 32.35 -32.87
N ALA A 366 10.95 31.10 -32.96
CA ALA A 366 12.02 30.55 -32.11
C ALA A 366 13.28 31.45 -32.00
N ASN A 367 13.77 32.00 -33.11
CA ASN A 367 14.96 32.86 -33.10
C ASN A 367 14.74 34.25 -32.48
N GLN A 368 13.49 34.73 -32.39
CA GLN A 368 13.16 36.03 -31.80
C GLN A 368 13.03 35.97 -30.27
N PHE A 369 12.79 34.77 -29.72
CA PHE A 369 12.51 34.55 -28.31
C PHE A 369 13.74 34.53 -27.40
N GLY A 370 14.96 34.41 -27.95
CA GLY A 370 16.22 34.43 -27.18
C GLY A 370 16.60 35.79 -26.56
N ARG A 371 15.74 36.82 -26.62
CA ARG A 371 16.06 38.19 -26.17
C ARG A 371 14.99 38.90 -25.30
N VAL A 372 13.84 38.27 -24.97
CA VAL A 372 12.73 38.98 -24.30
C VAL A 372 12.06 38.15 -23.21
N ASP A 373 11.78 38.78 -22.06
CA ASP A 373 11.01 38.26 -20.91
C ASP A 373 9.63 37.70 -21.32
N ILE A 374 9.61 36.38 -21.50
CA ILE A 374 8.46 35.58 -21.94
C ILE A 374 7.46 35.32 -20.82
N THR A 375 7.87 35.45 -19.55
CA THR A 375 7.01 35.33 -18.36
C THR A 375 5.82 36.30 -18.41
N ASN A 376 6.03 37.53 -18.90
CA ASN A 376 4.96 38.53 -19.01
C ASN A 376 4.07 38.36 -20.26
N ARG A 377 4.53 37.66 -21.30
CA ARG A 377 3.73 37.41 -22.51
C ARG A 377 2.97 36.09 -22.47
N ILE A 378 3.53 35.03 -21.87
CA ILE A 378 2.79 33.79 -21.59
C ILE A 378 1.63 34.07 -20.63
N ARG A 379 1.82 34.94 -19.63
CA ARG A 379 0.74 35.39 -18.72
C ARG A 379 -0.40 36.14 -19.45
N ARG A 380 -0.13 36.74 -20.61
CA ARG A 380 -1.14 37.40 -21.47
C ARG A 380 -1.76 36.50 -22.54
N ALA A 381 -1.09 35.41 -22.92
CA ALA A 381 -1.60 34.43 -23.90
C ALA A 381 -2.37 33.26 -23.23
N LEU A 382 -2.09 32.99 -21.95
CA LEU A 382 -2.80 32.02 -21.11
C LEU A 382 -4.34 32.13 -21.17
N PRO A 383 -4.97 33.32 -21.11
CA PRO A 383 -6.43 33.43 -21.20
C PRO A 383 -6.98 33.02 -22.57
N LEU A 384 -6.21 33.08 -23.67
CA LEU A 384 -6.69 32.67 -24.98
C LEU A 384 -6.67 31.13 -25.14
N SER A 385 -5.64 30.47 -24.60
CA SER A 385 -5.54 29.01 -24.56
C SER A 385 -6.49 28.37 -23.54
N ILE A 386 -6.76 29.06 -22.41
CA ILE A 386 -7.75 28.66 -21.42
C ILE A 386 -9.16 28.91 -21.95
N ALA A 387 -9.42 30.02 -22.66
CA ALA A 387 -10.70 30.26 -23.34
C ALA A 387 -10.98 29.22 -24.42
N LEU A 388 -9.96 28.74 -25.14
CA LEU A 388 -10.11 27.66 -26.13
C LEU A 388 -10.44 26.30 -25.47
N LEU A 389 -9.87 26.04 -24.29
CA LEU A 389 -10.12 24.85 -23.46
C LEU A 389 -11.51 24.90 -22.78
N ILE A 390 -11.95 26.10 -22.38
CA ILE A 390 -13.30 26.36 -21.81
C ILE A 390 -14.36 26.31 -22.92
N MET A 391 -14.06 26.76 -24.15
CA MET A 391 -14.95 26.60 -25.31
C MET A 391 -15.16 25.14 -25.72
N THR A 392 -14.18 24.26 -25.51
CA THR A 392 -14.36 22.82 -25.69
C THR A 392 -15.11 22.17 -24.53
N ALA A 393 -14.99 22.68 -23.30
CA ALA A 393 -15.75 22.15 -22.17
C ALA A 393 -17.25 22.49 -22.23
N SER A 394 -17.62 23.60 -22.88
CA SER A 394 -19.01 24.12 -22.92
C SER A 394 -19.92 23.49 -23.99
N ALA A 395 -19.40 22.66 -24.92
CA ALA A 395 -20.25 21.93 -25.88
C ALA A 395 -20.72 20.54 -25.37
N LEU A 396 -20.37 20.17 -24.13
CA LEU A 396 -20.85 18.94 -23.49
C LEU A 396 -22.27 19.05 -22.93
N SER A 397 -22.83 20.25 -22.81
CA SER A 397 -24.19 20.49 -22.29
C SER A 397 -25.27 20.59 -23.37
N ALA A 398 -24.94 20.50 -24.67
CA ALA A 398 -25.86 20.86 -25.75
C ALA A 398 -26.70 19.70 -26.35
N PHE A 399 -26.69 18.51 -25.77
CA PHE A 399 -27.52 17.39 -26.24
C PHE A 399 -28.28 16.73 -25.09
N ALA A 400 -29.34 17.40 -24.64
CA ALA A 400 -30.44 16.80 -23.90
C ALA A 400 -31.73 17.09 -24.69
N GLN A 401 -32.44 16.02 -25.09
CA GLN A 401 -33.75 16.10 -25.73
C GLN A 401 -34.78 16.69 -24.76
N ASP A 402 -35.70 17.51 -25.30
CA ASP A 402 -36.90 18.05 -24.65
C ASP A 402 -37.71 16.95 -23.95
N GLU A 403 -37.63 16.90 -22.62
CA GLU A 403 -38.72 16.42 -21.78
C GLU A 403 -39.60 17.61 -21.39
N GLU A 404 -40.91 17.37 -21.29
CA GLU A 404 -41.91 18.36 -20.92
C GLU A 404 -41.47 19.21 -19.72
N LYS A 405 -41.36 20.54 -19.94
CA LYS A 405 -41.05 21.55 -18.91
C LYS A 405 -42.06 21.47 -17.74
N LYS A 406 -41.70 20.73 -16.70
CA LYS A 406 -42.33 20.77 -15.37
C LYS A 406 -41.48 21.67 -14.48
N ILE A 407 -42.09 22.72 -13.91
CA ILE A 407 -41.44 23.54 -12.89
C ILE A 407 -41.18 22.63 -11.67
N PRO A 408 -39.92 22.41 -11.25
CA PRO A 408 -39.55 21.37 -10.28
C PRO A 408 -39.75 21.76 -8.81
N ILE A 409 -40.60 22.75 -8.52
CA ILE A 409 -40.78 23.30 -7.17
C ILE A 409 -42.26 23.28 -6.79
N ASP A 410 -42.56 22.67 -5.64
CA ASP A 410 -43.85 22.73 -4.99
C ASP A 410 -43.87 23.98 -4.09
N LEU A 411 -44.69 24.98 -4.42
CA LEU A 411 -44.67 26.31 -3.81
C LEU A 411 -46.02 26.68 -3.22
N THR A 412 -46.03 26.98 -1.92
CA THR A 412 -47.19 27.51 -1.20
C THR A 412 -46.89 28.91 -0.69
N ALA A 413 -47.78 29.88 -0.93
CA ALA A 413 -47.67 31.25 -0.45
C ALA A 413 -49.07 31.88 -0.34
N ASP A 414 -49.18 32.94 0.47
CA ASP A 414 -50.44 33.68 0.63
C ASP A 414 -50.83 34.43 -0.66
N GLN A 415 -49.85 34.91 -1.42
CA GLN A 415 -50.07 35.58 -2.71
C GLN A 415 -48.96 35.26 -3.71
N ILE A 416 -49.34 34.87 -4.94
CA ILE A 416 -48.42 34.61 -6.06
C ILE A 416 -48.76 35.55 -7.21
N THR A 417 -47.75 36.28 -7.71
CA THR A 417 -47.91 37.26 -8.79
C THR A 417 -47.05 36.87 -9.98
N PHE A 418 -47.66 36.77 -11.17
CA PHE A 418 -46.97 36.41 -12.41
C PHE A 418 -46.70 37.65 -13.27
N SER A 419 -45.50 37.74 -13.85
CA SER A 419 -45.22 38.70 -14.92
C SER A 419 -45.95 38.32 -16.21
N LYS A 420 -46.30 39.31 -17.05
CA LYS A 420 -47.05 39.13 -18.31
C LYS A 420 -46.40 38.15 -19.29
N ASP A 421 -45.09 38.01 -19.23
CA ASP A 421 -44.30 37.17 -20.14
C ASP A 421 -43.97 35.79 -19.53
N LEU A 422 -44.51 35.48 -18.34
CA LEU A 422 -44.29 34.22 -17.58
C LEU A 422 -42.82 33.92 -17.18
N ASN A 423 -41.90 34.87 -17.36
CA ASN A 423 -40.46 34.68 -17.09
C ASN A 423 -40.02 35.08 -15.68
N ALA A 424 -40.94 35.61 -14.87
CA ALA A 424 -40.70 35.92 -13.46
C ALA A 424 -42.01 35.82 -12.65
N PHE A 425 -41.91 35.30 -11.43
CA PHE A 425 -43.01 35.33 -10.46
C PHE A 425 -42.52 35.67 -9.05
N THR A 426 -43.38 36.34 -8.28
CA THR A 426 -43.10 36.74 -6.89
C THR A 426 -44.15 36.15 -5.97
N ALA A 427 -43.69 35.43 -4.95
CA ALA A 427 -44.49 34.86 -3.88
C ALA A 427 -44.27 35.66 -2.59
N ARG A 428 -45.35 36.01 -1.88
CA ARG A 428 -45.32 36.78 -0.63
C ARG A 428 -46.25 36.17 0.41
N GLY A 429 -45.81 36.18 1.66
CA GLY A 429 -46.54 35.66 2.82
C GLY A 429 -46.42 34.15 2.98
N HIS A 430 -45.83 33.72 4.10
CA HIS A 430 -45.60 32.31 4.47
C HIS A 430 -45.13 31.44 3.30
N VAL A 431 -44.14 31.93 2.56
CA VAL A 431 -43.69 31.24 1.35
C VAL A 431 -42.92 29.99 1.75
N LYS A 432 -43.41 28.83 1.34
CA LYS A 432 -42.73 27.55 1.49
C LYS A 432 -42.52 26.93 0.11
N ALA A 433 -41.26 26.83 -0.28
CA ALA A 433 -40.83 26.24 -1.54
C ALA A 433 -40.12 24.91 -1.25
N LYS A 434 -40.64 23.81 -1.78
CA LYS A 434 -40.10 22.46 -1.61
C LYS A 434 -39.56 21.95 -2.94
N TYR A 435 -38.33 21.45 -2.91
CA TYR A 435 -37.64 20.83 -4.04
C TYR A 435 -37.09 19.46 -3.61
N SER A 436 -36.54 18.68 -4.55
CA SER A 436 -36.10 17.27 -4.36
C SER A 436 -35.55 16.92 -2.98
N ASP A 437 -34.49 17.60 -2.52
CA ASP A 437 -33.75 17.26 -1.30
C ASP A 437 -33.81 18.33 -0.18
N GLY A 438 -34.73 19.31 -0.25
CA GLY A 438 -34.79 20.37 0.74
C GLY A 438 -36.00 21.32 0.65
N SER A 439 -36.08 22.24 1.62
CA SER A 439 -37.14 23.25 1.69
C SER A 439 -36.60 24.63 2.06
N VAL A 440 -37.16 25.65 1.44
CA VAL A 440 -36.93 27.07 1.77
C VAL A 440 -38.23 27.64 2.33
N GLU A 441 -38.17 28.26 3.51
CA GLU A 441 -39.27 29.05 4.07
C GLU A 441 -38.84 30.51 4.15
N ALA A 442 -39.63 31.45 3.59
CA ALA A 442 -39.29 32.87 3.52
C ALA A 442 -40.54 33.76 3.56
N ASP A 443 -40.37 35.04 3.95
CA ASP A 443 -41.45 36.03 3.93
C ASP A 443 -41.76 36.51 2.50
N GLU A 444 -40.73 36.61 1.66
CA GLU A 444 -40.82 36.97 0.25
C GLU A 444 -39.82 36.15 -0.56
N LEU A 445 -40.27 35.60 -1.69
CA LEU A 445 -39.48 34.81 -2.63
C LEU A 445 -39.79 35.28 -4.05
N SER A 446 -38.76 35.64 -4.79
CA SER A 446 -38.86 36.00 -6.20
C SER A 446 -38.09 35.00 -7.05
N LEU A 447 -38.75 34.49 -8.09
CA LEU A 447 -38.16 33.58 -9.08
C LEU A 447 -38.07 34.33 -10.40
N HIS A 448 -36.88 34.38 -11.00
CA HIS A 448 -36.68 34.97 -12.32
C HIS A 448 -35.87 34.04 -13.20
N GLN A 449 -36.31 33.88 -14.45
CA GLN A 449 -35.63 33.04 -15.42
C GLN A 449 -34.43 33.80 -15.99
N VAL A 450 -33.23 33.26 -15.80
CA VAL A 450 -31.97 33.87 -16.27
C VAL A 450 -31.59 33.32 -17.66
N SER A 451 -31.93 32.06 -17.95
CA SER A 451 -31.74 31.41 -19.26
C SER A 451 -32.81 30.33 -19.53
N ASP A 452 -32.84 29.71 -20.72
CA ASP A 452 -33.83 28.68 -21.09
C ASP A 452 -33.87 27.46 -20.13
N GLN A 453 -32.81 27.27 -19.32
CA GLN A 453 -32.65 26.17 -18.36
C GLN A 453 -32.25 26.61 -16.94
N GLU A 454 -32.15 27.92 -16.66
CA GLU A 454 -31.75 28.45 -15.35
C GLU A 454 -32.82 29.37 -14.76
N TRP A 455 -33.26 29.00 -13.56
CA TRP A 455 -34.13 29.82 -12.73
C TRP A 455 -33.38 30.28 -11.50
N LYS A 456 -33.47 31.56 -11.19
CA LYS A 456 -32.83 32.14 -10.01
C LYS A 456 -33.88 32.45 -8.95
N ILE A 457 -33.67 31.93 -7.75
CA ILE A 457 -34.48 32.19 -6.56
C ILE A 457 -33.77 33.25 -5.71
N ASP A 458 -34.42 34.39 -5.48
CA ASP A 458 -34.04 35.33 -4.44
C ASP A 458 -35.07 35.26 -3.31
N ALA A 459 -34.63 34.85 -2.13
CA ALA A 459 -35.47 34.78 -0.92
C ALA A 459 -34.90 35.65 0.20
N SER A 460 -35.73 36.47 0.83
CA SER A 460 -35.35 37.35 1.94
C SER A 460 -35.88 36.83 3.28
N GLN A 461 -35.07 36.92 4.33
CA GLN A 461 -35.34 36.33 5.66
C GLN A 461 -35.73 34.84 5.55
N ALA A 462 -34.88 34.08 4.88
CA ALA A 462 -35.18 32.70 4.52
C ALA A 462 -34.52 31.72 5.49
N SER A 463 -35.26 30.69 5.91
CA SER A 463 -34.71 29.50 6.54
C SER A 463 -34.54 28.40 5.50
N PHE A 464 -33.35 27.79 5.47
CA PHE A 464 -32.98 26.76 4.49
C PHE A 464 -32.64 25.47 5.20
N THR A 465 -33.27 24.37 4.78
CA THR A 465 -33.00 23.03 5.30
C THR A 465 -32.75 22.06 4.15
N SER A 466 -31.56 21.45 4.16
CA SER A 466 -31.13 20.35 3.27
C SER A 466 -30.45 19.24 4.08
N GLU A 467 -30.11 18.11 3.46
CA GLU A 467 -29.36 17.02 4.14
C GLU A 467 -28.00 17.48 4.76
N GLN A 468 -27.39 18.56 4.26
CA GLN A 468 -25.99 18.93 4.55
C GLN A 468 -25.78 20.33 5.10
N LEU A 469 -26.67 21.26 4.73
CA LEU A 469 -26.68 22.65 5.17
C LEU A 469 -28.02 22.94 5.84
N SER A 470 -27.96 23.50 7.04
CA SER A 470 -29.13 24.02 7.76
C SER A 470 -28.77 25.34 8.44
N GLY A 471 -29.63 26.34 8.27
CA GLY A 471 -29.46 27.64 8.93
C GLY A 471 -30.48 28.68 8.45
N SER A 472 -30.51 29.81 9.14
CA SER A 472 -31.27 31.00 8.75
C SER A 472 -30.35 31.96 7.99
N ALA A 473 -30.89 32.65 6.99
CA ALA A 473 -30.14 33.60 6.16
C ALA A 473 -30.95 34.87 5.92
N ILE A 474 -30.26 36.02 5.90
CA ILE A 474 -30.85 37.33 5.60
C ILE A 474 -31.29 37.37 4.13
N GLN A 475 -30.49 36.79 3.23
CA GLN A 475 -30.77 36.68 1.80
C GLN A 475 -30.17 35.38 1.26
N ILE A 476 -30.93 34.67 0.43
CA ILE A 476 -30.50 33.45 -0.25
C ILE A 476 -30.70 33.64 -1.75
N GLU A 477 -29.65 33.38 -2.52
CA GLU A 477 -29.63 33.49 -3.98
C GLU A 477 -29.31 32.11 -4.58
N VAL A 478 -30.30 31.34 -5.03
CA VAL A 478 -30.11 29.95 -5.51
C VAL A 478 -30.33 29.86 -7.01
N ASP A 479 -29.37 29.25 -7.71
CA ASP A 479 -29.49 28.92 -9.13
C ASP A 479 -30.03 27.49 -9.28
N LEU A 480 -31.16 27.34 -9.99
CA LEU A 480 -31.81 26.06 -10.29
C LEU A 480 -31.56 25.68 -11.74
N LEU A 481 -31.15 24.43 -11.97
CA LEU A 481 -31.05 23.83 -13.31
C LEU A 481 -32.16 22.81 -13.58
N ASP A 482 -32.49 22.64 -14.86
CA ASP A 482 -33.54 21.81 -15.51
C ASP A 482 -33.57 20.29 -15.15
N GLN A 483 -32.76 19.82 -14.19
CA GLN A 483 -32.62 18.40 -13.84
C GLN A 483 -32.78 18.07 -12.34
N ASN A 484 -33.64 18.78 -11.59
CA ASN A 484 -33.82 18.57 -10.15
C ASN A 484 -32.52 18.72 -9.31
N LYS A 485 -31.55 19.51 -9.80
CA LYS A 485 -30.27 19.76 -9.13
C LYS A 485 -30.13 21.26 -8.82
N ILE A 486 -30.00 21.56 -7.54
CA ILE A 486 -29.61 22.89 -7.05
C ILE A 486 -28.12 23.10 -7.32
N ILE A 487 -27.76 24.20 -7.98
CA ILE A 487 -26.42 24.76 -7.82
C ILE A 487 -26.47 25.61 -6.56
N LEU A 488 -25.66 25.23 -5.57
CA LEU A 488 -25.54 26.01 -4.35
C LEU A 488 -25.11 27.45 -4.68
N PRO A 489 -25.61 28.46 -3.95
CA PRO A 489 -25.32 29.86 -4.21
C PRO A 489 -23.83 30.13 -4.36
N LYS A 490 -23.42 31.03 -5.27
CA LYS A 490 -22.02 31.52 -5.36
C LYS A 490 -21.53 32.07 -4.01
N GLN A 491 -22.47 32.59 -3.21
CA GLN A 491 -22.24 33.03 -1.85
C GLN A 491 -23.47 32.76 -0.99
N VAL A 492 -23.30 32.01 0.11
CA VAL A 492 -24.33 31.86 1.15
C VAL A 492 -23.85 32.60 2.40
N LEU A 493 -24.68 33.50 2.92
CA LEU A 493 -24.47 34.13 4.22
C LEU A 493 -25.48 33.55 5.22
N LEU A 494 -25.03 32.59 6.03
CA LEU A 494 -25.85 32.04 7.11
C LEU A 494 -25.62 32.86 8.39
N THR A 495 -26.72 33.29 9.01
CA THR A 495 -26.73 34.08 10.23
C THR A 495 -27.53 33.35 11.31
N GLN A 496 -26.89 33.11 12.46
CA GLN A 496 -27.38 32.38 13.63
C GLN A 496 -27.41 30.85 13.46
N SER A 497 -26.64 30.16 14.31
CA SER A 497 -26.64 28.68 14.48
C SER A 497 -26.42 27.87 13.19
N ALA A 498 -25.54 28.33 12.31
CA ALA A 498 -25.25 27.66 11.04
C ALA A 498 -24.50 26.34 11.29
N SER A 499 -24.95 25.25 10.65
CA SER A 499 -24.23 23.97 10.68
C SER A 499 -24.00 23.41 9.27
N LEU A 500 -22.76 23.02 9.02
CA LEU A 500 -22.29 22.46 7.77
C LEU A 500 -21.72 21.06 8.00
N LYS A 501 -22.42 20.04 7.46
CA LYS A 501 -21.96 18.65 7.49
C LYS A 501 -21.20 18.33 6.20
N PHE A 502 -20.03 17.73 6.34
CA PHE A 502 -19.24 17.19 5.22
C PHE A 502 -18.85 15.73 5.51
N SER A 503 -18.30 15.02 4.52
CA SER A 503 -18.08 13.56 4.63
C SER A 503 -17.18 13.15 5.81
N GLY A 504 -16.26 14.02 6.24
CA GLY A 504 -15.35 13.81 7.37
C GLY A 504 -15.77 14.38 8.73
N GLY A 505 -16.82 15.20 8.82
CA GLY A 505 -17.08 15.97 10.03
C GLY A 505 -18.25 16.95 9.98
N ASN A 506 -18.35 17.78 11.01
CA ASN A 506 -19.37 18.82 11.15
C ASN A 506 -18.73 20.12 11.64
N LEU A 507 -19.05 21.23 10.96
CA LEU A 507 -18.63 22.59 11.30
C LEU A 507 -19.85 23.37 11.78
N ARG A 508 -19.76 23.99 12.97
CA ARG A 508 -20.78 24.89 13.52
C ARG A 508 -20.17 26.24 13.82
N ALA A 509 -20.89 27.32 13.54
CA ALA A 509 -20.45 28.69 13.83
C ALA A 509 -21.63 29.65 13.99
N ASP A 510 -21.39 30.81 14.61
CA ASP A 510 -22.39 31.88 14.73
C ASP A 510 -22.66 32.54 13.38
N HIS A 511 -21.58 32.78 12.62
CA HIS A 511 -21.61 33.26 11.24
C HIS A 511 -20.83 32.29 10.35
N LEU A 512 -21.48 31.83 9.28
CA LEU A 512 -20.85 30.95 8.29
C LEU A 512 -21.06 31.53 6.90
N THR A 513 -19.95 31.84 6.24
CA THR A 513 -19.94 32.31 4.86
C THR A 513 -19.37 31.21 3.98
N LEU A 514 -20.12 30.82 2.95
CA LEU A 514 -19.72 29.80 1.99
C LEU A 514 -19.50 30.49 0.65
N LYS A 515 -18.28 30.46 0.13
CA LYS A 515 -17.91 31.10 -1.14
C LYS A 515 -17.23 30.08 -2.06
N GLN A 516 -17.71 29.97 -3.28
CA GLN A 516 -17.04 29.16 -4.29
C GLN A 516 -15.73 29.85 -4.70
N ALA A 517 -14.60 29.15 -4.56
CA ALA A 517 -13.29 29.65 -4.97
C ALA A 517 -12.97 29.23 -6.42
N ASP A 518 -13.20 27.96 -6.77
CA ASP A 518 -13.09 27.41 -8.14
C ASP A 518 -14.21 26.37 -8.40
N GLU A 519 -14.30 25.80 -9.61
CA GLU A 519 -15.35 24.84 -10.01
C GLU A 519 -15.52 23.63 -9.07
N LYS A 520 -14.48 23.24 -8.34
CA LYS A 520 -14.48 22.07 -7.42
C LYS A 520 -14.13 22.41 -5.97
N THR A 521 -13.83 23.67 -5.66
CA THR A 521 -13.33 24.09 -4.34
C THR A 521 -14.18 25.20 -3.74
N TRP A 522 -14.62 24.95 -2.52
CA TRP A 522 -15.41 25.88 -1.71
C TRP A 522 -14.56 26.33 -0.54
N MET A 523 -14.60 27.63 -0.25
CA MET A 523 -14.03 28.19 0.96
C MET A 523 -15.16 28.54 1.91
N THR A 524 -15.04 28.08 3.13
CA THR A 524 -16.02 28.37 4.18
C THR A 524 -15.34 29.14 5.28
N ASN A 525 -15.70 30.41 5.46
CA ASN A 525 -15.22 31.21 6.58
C ASN A 525 -16.26 31.16 7.69
N ALA A 526 -15.87 30.66 8.84
CA ALA A 526 -16.65 30.57 10.05
C ALA A 526 -16.08 31.55 11.09
N GLU A 527 -16.96 32.34 11.71
CA GLU A 527 -16.60 33.35 12.71
C GLU A 527 -17.51 33.24 13.95
N GLY A 528 -16.97 33.58 15.12
CA GLY A 528 -17.67 33.50 16.41
C GLY A 528 -17.32 32.22 17.17
N ASN A 529 -18.31 31.53 17.73
CA ASN A 529 -18.11 30.24 18.39
C ASN A 529 -17.99 29.10 17.37
N VAL A 530 -16.79 28.92 16.79
CA VAL A 530 -16.55 27.91 15.77
C VAL A 530 -16.23 26.57 16.42
N ILE A 531 -17.02 25.53 16.13
CA ILE A 531 -16.81 24.17 16.60
C ILE A 531 -16.66 23.25 15.38
N LEU A 532 -15.47 22.64 15.23
CA LEU A 532 -15.22 21.61 14.22
C LEU A 532 -15.08 20.25 14.91
N THR A 533 -15.86 19.27 14.44
CA THR A 533 -15.81 17.87 14.90
C THR A 533 -15.39 16.98 13.74
N VAL A 534 -14.29 16.24 13.89
CA VAL A 534 -13.78 15.27 12.88
C VAL A 534 -13.99 13.86 13.41
N LYS A 535 -14.76 13.04 12.68
CA LYS A 535 -15.22 11.73 13.17
C LYS A 535 -14.09 10.70 13.29
N GLU A 536 -13.18 10.63 12.32
CA GLU A 536 -12.15 9.58 12.28
C GLU A 536 -11.08 9.71 13.38
N GLN A 537 -10.84 10.91 13.91
CA GLN A 537 -9.83 11.17 14.96
C GLN A 537 -10.42 11.45 16.35
N ASN A 538 -11.75 11.31 16.54
CA ASN A 538 -12.45 11.79 17.75
C ASN A 538 -12.06 13.22 18.15
N MET A 539 -11.79 14.08 17.16
CA MET A 539 -11.25 15.40 17.39
C MET A 539 -12.39 16.40 17.52
N LYS A 540 -12.35 17.18 18.60
CA LYS A 540 -13.26 18.30 18.84
C LYS A 540 -12.43 19.55 19.09
N THR A 541 -12.70 20.58 18.30
CA THR A 541 -11.94 21.84 18.35
C THR A 541 -12.88 23.02 18.49
N THR A 542 -12.40 24.05 19.16
CA THR A 542 -13.03 25.37 19.31
C THR A 542 -12.09 26.43 18.75
N ALA A 543 -12.62 27.38 18.00
CA ALA A 543 -11.86 28.47 17.41
C ALA A 543 -12.68 29.76 17.33
N VAL A 544 -11.97 30.89 17.23
CA VAL A 544 -12.60 32.22 17.04
C VAL A 544 -12.91 32.50 15.57
N SER A 545 -12.03 32.04 14.68
CA SER A 545 -12.23 32.12 13.23
C SER A 545 -11.58 30.94 12.53
N MET A 546 -12.25 30.37 11.54
CA MET A 546 -11.77 29.23 10.77
C MET A 546 -12.08 29.42 9.29
N THR A 547 -11.09 29.20 8.43
CA THR A 547 -11.26 29.10 6.98
C THR A 547 -11.04 27.66 6.58
N LEU A 548 -12.12 26.96 6.19
CA LEU A 548 -12.07 25.57 5.76
C LEU A 548 -12.21 25.49 4.24
N LYS A 549 -11.26 24.83 3.58
CA LYS A 549 -11.28 24.53 2.15
C LYS A 549 -11.87 23.14 1.94
N LEU A 550 -13.03 23.11 1.31
CA LEU A 550 -13.74 21.90 0.90
C LEU A 550 -13.52 21.66 -0.59
N GLN A 551 -13.27 20.42 -0.97
CA GLN A 551 -13.20 19.99 -2.36
C GLN A 551 -14.31 18.96 -2.62
N GLY A 552 -15.11 19.16 -3.66
CA GLY A 552 -16.21 18.24 -3.96
C GLY A 552 -16.93 18.59 -5.25
N ASP A 553 -17.67 17.63 -5.80
CA ASP A 553 -18.48 17.83 -6.99
C ASP A 553 -19.73 18.64 -6.63
N VAL A 554 -19.98 19.73 -7.36
CA VAL A 554 -21.19 20.56 -7.27
C VAL A 554 -22.45 19.72 -7.46
N LYS A 555 -22.37 18.64 -8.26
CA LYS A 555 -23.50 17.75 -8.56
C LYS A 555 -23.75 16.67 -7.51
N ASN A 556 -22.83 16.45 -6.57
CA ASN A 556 -22.99 15.46 -5.50
C ASN A 556 -22.49 16.05 -4.18
N PRO A 557 -23.36 16.74 -3.43
CA PRO A 557 -22.98 17.39 -2.18
C PRO A 557 -22.43 16.40 -1.12
N LYS A 558 -22.77 15.10 -1.21
CA LYS A 558 -22.20 14.03 -0.34
C LYS A 558 -20.70 13.77 -0.58
N SER A 559 -20.13 14.35 -1.63
CA SER A 559 -18.73 14.21 -2.02
C SER A 559 -17.79 15.28 -1.42
N TRP A 560 -18.29 16.20 -0.60
CA TRP A 560 -17.47 17.26 -0.03
C TRP A 560 -16.45 16.69 0.96
N VAL A 561 -15.18 16.84 0.62
CA VAL A 561 -14.00 16.37 1.36
C VAL A 561 -13.24 17.60 1.83
N ALA A 562 -12.93 17.66 3.13
CA ALA A 562 -12.04 18.70 3.63
C ALA A 562 -10.63 18.44 3.10
N LYS A 563 -9.91 19.50 2.69
CA LYS A 563 -8.51 19.39 2.25
C LYS A 563 -7.57 20.15 3.17
N GLU A 564 -7.91 21.40 3.46
CA GLU A 564 -7.13 22.23 4.39
C GLU A 564 -8.09 23.06 5.27
N ALA A 565 -7.71 23.32 6.52
CA ALA A 565 -8.33 24.36 7.32
C ALA A 565 -7.26 25.23 7.98
N GLU A 566 -7.44 26.54 7.89
CA GLU A 566 -6.64 27.54 8.60
C GLU A 566 -7.48 28.11 9.74
N VAL A 567 -6.92 28.11 10.94
CA VAL A 567 -7.64 28.41 12.18
C VAL A 567 -6.85 29.39 13.02
N LYS A 568 -7.53 30.36 13.62
CA LYS A 568 -6.94 31.31 14.59
C LYS A 568 -7.51 31.11 15.97
N ASN A 569 -6.66 31.23 16.99
CA ASN A 569 -6.96 30.96 18.39
C ASN A 569 -7.61 29.58 18.54
N PHE A 570 -6.85 28.58 18.15
CA PHE A 570 -7.28 27.20 18.04
C PHE A 570 -7.05 26.47 19.35
N ALA A 571 -8.08 25.85 19.90
CA ALA A 571 -7.96 24.93 21.03
C ALA A 571 -8.69 23.63 20.71
N GLY A 572 -8.10 22.49 21.06
CA GLY A 572 -8.70 21.20 20.74
C GLY A 572 -8.13 20.04 21.52
N GLU A 573 -8.82 18.91 21.42
CA GLU A 573 -8.40 17.64 21.98
C GLU A 573 -8.50 16.57 20.89
N SER A 574 -7.51 15.69 20.82
CA SER A 574 -7.51 14.52 19.94
C SER A 574 -6.90 13.30 20.62
N ASP A 575 -7.46 12.13 20.35
CA ASP A 575 -6.95 10.86 20.85
C ASP A 575 -5.89 10.30 19.87
N PHE A 576 -4.82 9.72 20.41
CA PHE A 576 -3.77 9.02 19.65
C PHE A 576 -3.42 7.70 20.35
N LYS A 577 -2.83 6.75 19.61
CA LYS A 577 -2.25 5.55 20.23
C LYS A 577 -0.78 5.76 20.52
N ASN A 578 -0.36 5.47 21.75
CA ASN A 578 1.05 5.50 22.13
C ASN A 578 1.78 4.24 21.63
N SER A 579 3.10 4.17 21.84
CA SER A 579 3.93 3.01 21.49
C SER A 579 3.62 1.73 22.28
N LEU A 580 2.66 1.75 23.21
CA LEU A 580 2.13 0.58 23.90
C LEU A 580 0.74 0.19 23.37
N SER A 581 0.29 0.81 22.27
CA SER A 581 -1.06 0.70 21.71
C SER A 581 -2.20 1.14 22.64
N GLU A 582 -1.88 1.91 23.67
CA GLU A 582 -2.87 2.51 24.57
C GLU A 582 -3.36 3.84 23.99
N THR A 583 -4.67 4.07 24.07
CA THR A 583 -5.27 5.34 23.64
C THR A 583 -4.99 6.42 24.67
N GLN A 584 -4.31 7.48 24.24
CA GLN A 584 -3.95 8.65 25.04
C GLN A 584 -4.60 9.90 24.46
N ARG A 585 -5.01 10.85 25.30
CA ARG A 585 -5.64 12.10 24.88
C ARG A 585 -4.62 13.23 24.90
N LEU A 586 -4.48 13.92 23.77
CA LEU A 586 -3.65 15.12 23.63
C LEU A 586 -4.53 16.36 23.58
N ARG A 587 -4.25 17.34 24.44
CA ARG A 587 -4.90 18.66 24.46
C ARG A 587 -3.91 19.70 23.97
N TYR A 588 -4.33 20.59 23.08
CA TYR A 588 -3.48 21.63 22.52
C TYR A 588 -4.23 22.95 22.34
N GLU A 589 -3.48 24.05 22.46
CA GLU A 589 -3.89 25.42 22.13
C GLU A 589 -2.83 26.08 21.25
N ALA A 590 -3.22 26.93 20.31
CA ALA A 590 -2.30 27.66 19.45
C ALA A 590 -2.91 28.98 18.94
N GLU A 591 -2.05 29.95 18.64
CA GLU A 591 -2.46 31.22 18.02
C GLU A 591 -2.93 30.99 16.58
N GLU A 592 -2.21 30.16 15.82
CA GLU A 592 -2.53 29.79 14.45
C GLU A 592 -2.38 28.28 14.26
N ALA A 593 -3.29 27.67 13.50
CA ALA A 593 -3.27 26.26 13.17
C ALA A 593 -3.59 26.04 11.69
N LYS A 594 -2.85 25.14 11.05
CA LYS A 594 -3.14 24.60 9.72
C LYS A 594 -3.40 23.09 9.80
N LEU A 595 -4.60 22.68 9.44
CA LEU A 595 -5.06 21.30 9.39
C LEU A 595 -5.01 20.82 7.95
N SER A 596 -4.46 19.62 7.69
CA SER A 596 -4.45 19.00 6.36
C SER A 596 -5.10 17.62 6.39
N PHE A 597 -5.95 17.35 5.41
CA PHE A 597 -6.78 16.14 5.33
C PHE A 597 -6.43 15.30 4.10
N GLY A 598 -6.30 13.99 4.27
CA GLY A 598 -5.95 13.02 3.23
C GLY A 598 -7.15 12.47 2.44
N ASP A 599 -6.92 11.46 1.59
CA ASP A 599 -7.90 10.93 0.61
C ASP A 599 -9.10 10.16 1.22
N LYS A 600 -9.22 10.12 2.55
CA LYS A 600 -10.37 9.53 3.29
C LYS A 600 -11.00 10.49 4.31
N ASN A 601 -10.68 11.78 4.27
CA ASN A 601 -10.97 12.75 5.34
C ASN A 601 -10.26 12.50 6.67
N LYS A 602 -9.26 11.60 6.72
CA LYS A 602 -8.38 11.45 7.88
C LYS A 602 -7.52 12.70 8.01
N LEU A 603 -7.37 13.25 9.21
CA LEU A 603 -6.39 14.29 9.48
C LEU A 603 -5.00 13.68 9.32
N THR A 604 -4.21 14.26 8.41
CA THR A 604 -2.85 13.82 8.09
C THR A 604 -1.81 14.67 8.77
N LEU A 605 -2.07 15.97 8.91
CA LEU A 605 -1.16 16.92 9.53
C LEU A 605 -1.94 17.98 10.30
N LEU A 606 -1.49 18.23 11.53
CA LEU A 606 -1.90 19.33 12.39
C LEU A 606 -0.64 20.17 12.65
N ASP A 607 -0.57 21.33 12.01
CA ASP A 607 0.56 22.26 12.09
C ASP A 607 0.17 23.48 12.93
N LEU A 608 0.82 23.68 14.06
CA LEU A 608 0.46 24.64 15.10
C LEU A 608 1.60 25.64 15.32
N THR A 609 1.32 26.93 15.18
CA THR A 609 2.30 28.00 15.44
C THR A 609 2.05 28.62 16.81
N ASN A 610 3.11 28.82 17.59
CA ASN A 610 3.06 29.30 18.97
C ASN A 610 2.07 28.51 19.85
N GLY A 611 2.15 27.18 19.79
CA GLY A 611 1.24 26.29 20.50
C GLY A 611 1.69 25.92 21.92
N ARG A 612 0.74 25.47 22.74
CA ARG A 612 0.98 24.76 24.01
C ARG A 612 0.21 23.45 23.99
N PHE A 613 0.80 22.37 24.51
CA PHE A 613 0.13 21.08 24.60
C PHE A 613 0.40 20.35 25.92
N THR A 614 -0.52 19.47 26.30
CA THR A 614 -0.44 18.58 27.47
C THR A 614 -1.27 17.31 27.24
N THR A 615 -0.93 16.22 27.93
CA THR A 615 -1.76 15.01 27.99
C THR A 615 -2.52 14.87 29.30
N CYS A 616 -2.34 15.80 30.25
CA CYS A 616 -3.08 15.79 31.51
C CYS A 616 -4.51 16.33 31.31
N THR A 617 -5.48 15.62 31.87
CA THR A 617 -6.92 15.94 31.76
C THR A 617 -7.53 16.47 33.06
N CYS A 618 -6.73 16.73 34.09
CA CYS A 618 -7.22 17.08 35.42
C CYS A 618 -7.65 18.54 35.55
N GLU A 619 -6.89 19.48 34.97
CA GLU A 619 -7.26 20.90 35.01
C GLU A 619 -8.09 21.33 33.79
N LYS A 620 -8.86 22.42 33.98
CA LYS A 620 -9.73 22.98 32.93
C LYS A 620 -8.93 23.66 31.82
N THR A 621 -7.82 24.31 32.15
CA THR A 621 -6.96 25.11 31.26
C THR A 621 -5.62 24.42 31.03
N ILE A 622 -5.03 24.56 29.83
CA ILE A 622 -3.73 23.94 29.49
C ILE A 622 -2.57 24.65 30.22
N SER A 623 -2.72 25.95 30.53
CA SER A 623 -1.73 26.71 31.31
C SER A 623 -1.55 26.20 32.73
N ASP A 624 -2.64 25.73 33.33
CA ASP A 624 -2.68 25.33 34.73
C ASP A 624 -2.43 23.83 34.88
N ALA A 625 -2.16 23.15 33.76
CA ALA A 625 -1.83 21.74 33.74
C ALA A 625 -0.57 21.46 34.56
N ASP A 626 -0.59 20.39 35.36
CA ASP A 626 0.56 19.86 36.10
C ASP A 626 1.86 19.85 35.27
N TYR A 627 1.76 19.55 33.97
CA TYR A 627 2.79 19.89 33.00
C TYR A 627 2.19 20.48 31.73
N SER A 628 2.91 21.41 31.11
CA SER A 628 2.60 21.91 29.77
C SER A 628 3.85 22.21 28.97
N ILE A 629 3.80 21.96 27.66
CA ILE A 629 4.91 22.21 26.75
C ILE A 629 4.48 23.31 25.79
N ARG A 630 5.15 24.46 25.87
CA ARG A 630 5.03 25.53 24.87
C ARG A 630 6.00 25.24 23.74
N ALA A 631 5.56 25.36 22.50
CA ALA A 631 6.37 25.19 21.30
C ALA A 631 6.22 26.40 20.38
N GLY A 632 7.31 26.87 19.79
CA GLY A 632 7.24 27.90 18.75
C GLY A 632 6.54 27.36 17.49
N HIS A 633 6.75 26.08 17.20
CA HIS A 633 6.13 25.39 16.07
C HIS A 633 5.91 23.91 16.45
N LEU A 634 4.71 23.38 16.22
CA LEU A 634 4.30 22.04 16.64
C LEU A 634 3.60 21.35 15.47
N LEU A 635 4.22 20.28 14.98
CA LEU A 635 3.73 19.41 13.92
C LEU A 635 3.24 18.12 14.55
N ILE A 636 1.97 17.80 14.38
CA ILE A 636 1.39 16.54 14.83
C ILE A 636 0.88 15.80 13.59
N ARG A 637 1.47 14.63 13.33
CA ARG A 637 0.91 13.64 12.40
C ARG A 637 0.27 12.53 13.23
N PRO A 638 -1.07 12.48 13.26
CA PRO A 638 -1.76 11.50 14.08
C PRO A 638 -1.34 10.07 13.72
N ASP A 639 -1.15 9.24 14.74
CA ASP A 639 -0.69 7.85 14.63
C ASP A 639 0.73 7.66 14.06
N GLU A 640 1.51 8.72 13.78
CA GLU A 640 2.88 8.61 13.23
C GLU A 640 3.93 9.27 14.12
N VAL A 641 3.89 10.60 14.26
CA VAL A 641 4.91 11.38 14.96
C VAL A 641 4.40 12.74 15.40
N LEU A 642 4.87 13.20 16.56
CA LEU A 642 4.74 14.55 17.08
C LEU A 642 6.13 15.20 17.10
N VAL A 643 6.27 16.36 16.45
CA VAL A 643 7.50 17.14 16.39
C VAL A 643 7.23 18.56 16.88
N ALA A 644 7.94 19.00 17.90
CA ALA A 644 7.81 20.35 18.45
C ALA A 644 9.16 21.05 18.44
N PHE A 645 9.21 22.31 18.01
CA PHE A 645 10.42 23.12 17.90
C PHE A 645 10.42 24.27 18.90
N SER A 646 11.60 24.64 19.38
CA SER A 646 11.84 25.72 20.35
C SER A 646 10.92 25.57 21.56
N ILE A 647 11.02 24.43 22.22
CA ILE A 647 10.09 24.06 23.28
C ILE A 647 10.52 24.60 24.65
N THR A 648 9.55 25.00 25.45
CA THR A 648 9.71 25.31 26.88
C THR A 648 8.73 24.48 27.67
N VAL A 649 9.25 23.63 28.55
CA VAL A 649 8.46 22.75 29.40
C VAL A 649 8.26 23.42 30.74
N SER A 650 7.00 23.59 31.11
CA SER A 650 6.59 24.06 32.42
C SER A 650 6.08 22.89 33.25
N LEU A 651 6.58 22.77 34.47
CA LEU A 651 6.11 21.82 35.48
C LEU A 651 5.50 22.61 36.64
N LEU A 652 4.28 22.26 37.05
CA LEU A 652 3.55 22.94 38.12
C LEU A 652 3.48 24.47 37.92
N GLY A 653 3.28 24.89 36.66
CA GLY A 653 3.22 26.30 36.25
C GLY A 653 4.57 27.03 36.15
N GLN A 654 5.69 26.41 36.50
CA GLN A 654 7.03 27.01 36.43
C GLN A 654 7.83 26.47 35.24
N PRO A 655 8.53 27.33 34.45
CA PRO A 655 9.38 26.86 33.36
C PRO A 655 10.56 26.05 33.92
N ALA A 656 10.60 24.76 33.60
CA ALA A 656 11.59 23.83 34.11
C ALA A 656 12.78 23.65 33.14
N PHE A 657 12.51 23.59 31.83
CA PHE A 657 13.50 23.21 30.84
C PHE A 657 13.18 23.77 29.44
N TRP A 658 14.22 24.09 28.66
CA TRP A 658 14.12 24.49 27.26
C TRP A 658 14.91 23.52 26.38
N ALA A 659 14.35 23.16 25.22
CA ALA A 659 15.03 22.36 24.21
C ALA A 659 14.73 22.87 22.79
N PRO A 660 15.68 22.71 21.85
CA PRO A 660 15.52 23.19 20.48
C PRO A 660 14.47 22.39 19.69
N ALA A 661 14.33 21.09 19.97
CA ALA A 661 13.36 20.22 19.33
C ALA A 661 12.92 19.09 20.28
N PHE A 662 11.73 18.56 20.04
CA PHE A 662 11.17 17.37 20.67
C PHE A 662 10.50 16.52 19.61
N ILE A 663 10.78 15.22 19.62
CA ILE A 663 10.23 14.25 18.67
C ILE A 663 9.68 13.08 19.50
N ALA A 664 8.40 12.78 19.31
CA ALA A 664 7.73 11.65 19.89
C ALA A 664 7.02 10.86 18.77
N PRO A 665 7.59 9.73 18.31
CA PRO A 665 6.88 8.85 17.39
C PRO A 665 5.73 8.14 18.11
N LEU A 666 4.61 8.00 17.40
CA LEU A 666 3.35 7.47 17.92
C LEU A 666 3.06 6.05 17.40
N SER A 667 3.53 5.68 16.20
CA SER A 667 3.27 4.35 15.59
C SER A 667 4.23 3.23 15.99
N ASN A 668 5.46 3.54 16.40
CA ASN A 668 6.52 2.53 16.46
C ASN A 668 6.66 1.93 17.87
N LEU A 669 6.14 0.70 18.06
CA LEU A 669 6.07 -0.02 19.34
C LEU A 669 7.43 -0.35 19.98
N SER A 670 8.52 -0.31 19.21
CA SER A 670 9.84 -0.83 19.63
C SER A 670 10.77 0.22 20.23
N GLN A 671 10.42 1.51 20.14
CA GLN A 671 11.33 2.59 20.48
C GLN A 671 10.67 3.52 21.51
N LYS A 672 11.31 3.64 22.67
CA LYS A 672 10.86 4.44 23.81
C LYS A 672 11.88 5.60 23.97
N TYR A 673 11.44 6.84 24.23
CA TYR A 673 12.29 8.02 24.05
C TYR A 673 12.30 8.95 25.27
N PRO A 674 13.37 8.95 26.07
CA PRO A 674 13.43 9.79 27.26
C PRO A 674 13.53 11.26 26.86
N PHE A 675 12.49 12.02 27.21
CA PHE A 675 12.43 13.45 26.97
C PHE A 675 13.34 14.25 27.93
N PHE A 676 13.37 13.84 29.20
CA PHE A 676 14.18 14.46 30.23
C PHE A 676 15.55 13.77 30.33
N PRO A 677 16.62 14.51 30.65
CA PRO A 677 17.90 13.90 30.94
C PRO A 677 17.78 13.00 32.18
N GLU A 678 18.37 11.82 32.10
CA GLU A 678 18.51 10.95 33.26
C GLU A 678 19.72 11.44 34.06
N VAL A 679 19.48 11.85 35.30
CA VAL A 679 20.53 12.32 36.20
C VAL A 679 20.62 11.41 37.41
N GLY A 680 21.83 11.14 37.86
CA GLY A 680 22.02 10.24 38.98
C GLY A 680 23.43 10.26 39.53
N GLN A 681 23.66 9.42 40.51
CA GLN A 681 24.95 9.13 41.07
C GLN A 681 25.20 7.64 40.95
N SER A 682 26.26 7.28 40.24
CA SER A 682 26.78 5.92 40.22
C SER A 682 27.98 5.83 41.17
N PHE A 683 28.04 4.78 41.97
CA PHE A 683 29.12 4.57 42.94
C PHE A 683 30.46 4.30 42.22
N ASP A 684 30.43 3.73 41.02
CA ASP A 684 31.61 3.43 40.22
C ASP A 684 32.09 4.60 39.33
N ARG A 685 31.18 5.48 38.86
CA ARG A 685 31.44 6.52 37.85
C ARG A 685 31.13 7.95 38.30
N GLY A 686 30.69 8.14 39.55
CA GLY A 686 30.34 9.45 40.11
C GLY A 686 28.96 9.94 39.64
N TYR A 687 28.74 11.24 39.70
CA TYR A 687 27.53 11.86 39.17
C TYR A 687 27.47 11.69 37.66
N TYR A 688 26.30 11.38 37.12
CA TYR A 688 26.12 11.25 35.69
C TYR A 688 24.89 12.02 35.22
N ALA A 689 24.96 12.43 33.95
CA ALA A 689 23.86 13.02 33.22
C ALA A 689 23.84 12.39 31.83
N LYS A 690 22.80 11.62 31.53
CA LYS A 690 22.57 11.04 30.21
C LYS A 690 21.48 11.82 29.51
N TRP A 691 21.80 12.33 28.32
CA TRP A 691 20.88 13.12 27.53
C TRP A 691 20.81 12.57 26.10
N ARG A 692 19.59 12.37 25.61
CA ARG A 692 19.32 11.97 24.23
C ARG A 692 18.73 13.17 23.50
N LEU A 693 19.53 13.82 22.66
CA LEU A 693 19.13 15.00 21.89
C LEU A 693 18.47 14.57 20.58
N PRO A 694 17.14 14.73 20.42
CA PRO A 694 16.47 14.37 19.18
C PRO A 694 16.91 15.29 18.03
N PHE A 695 17.06 14.72 16.84
CA PHE A 695 17.16 15.46 15.59
C PHE A 695 16.20 14.87 14.55
N PHE A 696 15.58 15.76 13.77
CA PHE A 696 14.61 15.42 12.75
C PHE A 696 15.13 15.96 11.41
N VAL A 697 15.23 15.10 10.39
CA VAL A 697 15.54 15.53 9.03
C VAL A 697 14.27 15.52 8.20
N ASP A 698 13.58 14.39 8.18
CA ASP A 698 12.28 14.22 7.52
C ASP A 698 11.47 13.08 8.16
N GLU A 699 10.29 12.81 7.60
CA GLU A 699 9.32 11.82 8.10
C GLU A 699 9.84 10.37 8.17
N HIS A 700 10.88 10.03 7.38
CA HIS A 700 11.50 8.72 7.38
C HIS A 700 12.91 8.71 7.98
N ASN A 701 13.50 9.89 8.22
CA ASN A 701 14.88 10.07 8.67
C ASN A 701 14.92 10.91 9.96
N PHE A 702 15.01 10.23 11.10
CA PHE A 702 15.03 10.85 12.44
C PHE A 702 15.89 10.03 13.42
N GLY A 703 16.38 10.67 14.47
CA GLY A 703 17.27 10.01 15.41
C GLY A 703 17.62 10.84 16.63
N TYR A 704 18.65 10.39 17.36
CA TYR A 704 19.11 10.98 18.61
C TYR A 704 20.63 11.05 18.64
N ALA A 705 21.17 12.18 19.05
CA ALA A 705 22.53 12.27 19.53
C ALA A 705 22.55 11.88 21.01
N LEU A 706 23.41 10.94 21.35
CA LEU A 706 23.58 10.38 22.69
C LEU A 706 24.71 11.15 23.39
N LEU A 707 24.44 11.74 24.56
CA LEU A 707 25.43 12.46 25.37
C LEU A 707 25.40 11.94 26.81
N ASP A 708 26.43 11.21 27.21
CA ASP A 708 26.52 10.60 28.53
C ASP A 708 27.71 11.17 29.31
N PHE A 709 27.45 12.09 30.23
CA PHE A 709 28.48 12.68 31.09
C PHE A 709 28.65 11.87 32.37
N TYR A 710 29.89 11.61 32.77
CA TYR A 710 30.24 10.98 34.05
C TYR A 710 31.32 11.80 34.79
N SER A 711 31.01 12.26 35.99
CA SER A 711 31.84 13.22 36.74
C SER A 711 33.20 12.66 37.13
N LYS A 712 33.32 11.34 37.37
CA LYS A 712 34.59 10.71 37.78
C LYS A 712 35.60 10.65 36.63
N TYR A 713 35.13 10.54 35.40
CA TYR A 713 35.98 10.47 34.21
C TYR A 713 36.19 11.84 33.55
N SER A 714 35.34 12.83 33.85
CA SER A 714 35.37 14.16 33.24
C SER A 714 35.32 14.13 31.70
N GLU A 715 34.71 13.08 31.16
CA GLU A 715 34.57 12.81 29.74
C GLU A 715 33.09 12.63 29.40
N VAL A 716 32.74 12.90 28.14
CA VAL A 716 31.38 12.78 27.62
C VAL A 716 31.34 11.63 26.62
N GLY A 717 30.55 10.60 26.95
CA GLY A 717 30.19 9.54 26.03
C GLY A 717 29.33 10.12 24.92
N THR A 718 29.63 9.75 23.69
CA THR A 718 28.97 10.30 22.50
C THR A 718 28.45 9.16 21.65
N GLY A 719 27.31 9.37 21.00
CA GLY A 719 26.75 8.37 20.11
C GLY A 719 25.66 8.96 19.23
N ILE A 720 25.18 8.14 18.31
CA ILE A 720 24.06 8.45 17.45
C ILE A 720 23.18 7.21 17.31
N ASP A 721 21.87 7.40 17.38
CA ASP A 721 20.88 6.38 17.03
C ASP A 721 19.99 6.97 15.95
N LEU A 722 20.10 6.44 14.73
CA LEU A 722 19.45 6.95 13.53
C LEU A 722 18.54 5.87 12.97
N SER A 723 17.27 6.21 12.79
CA SER A 723 16.34 5.46 11.94
C SER A 723 16.23 6.20 10.61
N TYR A 724 16.46 5.49 9.49
CA TYR A 724 16.51 6.11 8.17
C TYR A 724 15.78 5.26 7.13
N GLN A 725 15.35 5.89 6.04
CA GLN A 725 14.82 5.19 4.87
C GLN A 725 15.32 5.87 3.59
N PHE A 726 16.17 5.19 2.83
CA PHE A 726 16.79 5.76 1.62
C PHE A 726 15.87 5.76 0.39
N LEU A 727 14.95 4.79 0.28
CA LEU A 727 14.11 4.61 -0.91
C LEU A 727 12.60 4.59 -0.54
N PRO A 728 11.73 5.26 -1.31
CA PRO A 728 10.28 5.13 -1.15
C PRO A 728 9.86 3.66 -1.32
N GLY A 729 9.34 3.03 -0.26
CA GLY A 729 8.93 1.61 -0.24
C GLY A 729 9.93 0.60 0.35
N SER A 730 11.16 1.01 0.73
CA SER A 730 12.06 0.16 1.54
C SER A 730 11.60 0.07 3.00
N ARG A 731 11.96 -0.99 3.73
CA ARG A 731 11.58 -1.15 5.15
C ARG A 731 12.30 -0.21 6.12
N GLY A 732 13.33 0.50 5.64
CA GLY A 732 14.17 1.39 6.44
C GLY A 732 15.26 0.62 7.18
N GLY A 733 16.30 1.34 7.60
CA GLY A 733 17.42 0.83 8.36
C GLY A 733 17.61 1.57 9.68
N ARG A 734 18.38 0.96 10.58
CA ARG A 734 18.79 1.56 11.87
C ARG A 734 20.29 1.52 11.99
N LEU A 735 20.85 2.62 12.47
CA LEU A 735 22.26 2.77 12.80
C LEU A 735 22.36 3.25 14.24
N SER A 736 22.87 2.40 15.13
CA SER A 736 23.22 2.77 16.50
C SER A 736 24.74 2.71 16.65
N PHE A 737 25.34 3.85 16.97
CA PHE A 737 26.75 3.96 17.29
C PHE A 737 26.90 4.62 18.65
N MET A 738 27.69 4.03 19.53
CA MET A 738 27.91 4.57 20.87
C MET A 738 29.35 4.38 21.30
N ARG A 739 29.96 5.47 21.76
CA ARG A 739 31.24 5.50 22.47
C ARG A 739 30.97 5.77 23.94
N LEU A 740 31.24 4.77 24.76
CA LEU A 740 31.10 4.85 26.21
C LEU A 740 32.39 5.38 26.85
N VAL A 741 32.22 6.04 27.99
CA VAL A 741 33.30 6.63 28.80
C VAL A 741 33.55 5.77 30.05
N GLY A 742 34.82 5.50 30.36
CA GLY A 742 35.23 4.70 31.53
C GLY A 742 36.67 4.18 31.46
N GLN A 743 37.03 3.22 32.34
CA GLN A 743 38.30 2.49 32.27
C GLN A 743 38.35 1.59 31.03
N GLY A 744 38.68 2.20 29.89
CA GLY A 744 38.68 1.59 28.56
C GLY A 744 37.54 2.13 27.71
N GLU A 745 37.87 2.61 26.52
CA GLU A 745 36.87 2.99 25.53
C GLU A 745 36.11 1.74 25.09
N SER A 746 34.78 1.76 25.20
CA SER A 746 33.95 0.78 24.55
C SER A 746 33.14 1.40 23.42
N ILE A 747 33.19 0.74 22.28
CA ILE A 747 32.52 1.15 21.05
C ILE A 747 31.53 0.05 20.71
N SER A 748 30.28 0.43 20.49
CA SER A 748 29.27 -0.43 19.88
C SER A 748 28.77 0.20 18.59
N LEU A 749 28.71 -0.61 17.54
CA LEU A 749 28.08 -0.30 16.27
C LEU A 749 27.07 -1.41 15.99
N ASP A 750 25.81 -1.05 15.88
CA ASP A 750 24.74 -1.95 15.44
C ASP A 750 24.06 -1.28 14.24
N TRP A 751 24.23 -1.87 13.06
CA TRP A 751 23.68 -1.42 11.80
C TRP A 751 22.84 -2.52 11.18
N GLN A 752 21.62 -2.19 10.74
CA GLN A 752 20.73 -3.11 10.06
C GLN A 752 19.94 -2.36 8.99
N ASP A 753 19.84 -2.95 7.80
CA ASP A 753 19.08 -2.43 6.67
C ASP A 753 18.36 -3.57 5.94
N SER A 754 17.17 -3.30 5.44
CA SER A 754 16.39 -4.27 4.66
C SER A 754 15.75 -3.56 3.46
N ILE A 755 16.29 -3.86 2.29
CA ILE A 755 15.97 -3.20 1.03
C ILE A 755 15.16 -4.16 0.17
N LEU A 756 13.93 -3.76 -0.16
CA LEU A 756 13.04 -4.54 -1.01
C LEU A 756 13.28 -4.13 -2.48
N LEU A 757 13.91 -5.01 -3.27
CA LEU A 757 14.22 -4.76 -4.68
C LEU A 757 13.00 -5.06 -5.58
N SER A 758 12.17 -6.03 -5.19
CA SER A 758 10.87 -6.35 -5.81
C SER A 758 9.96 -7.07 -4.79
N GLN A 759 8.71 -7.40 -5.12
CA GLN A 759 7.81 -8.14 -4.21
C GLN A 759 8.38 -9.49 -3.73
N SER A 760 9.29 -10.09 -4.50
CA SER A 760 9.87 -11.40 -4.23
C SER A 760 11.37 -11.38 -3.99
N ILE A 761 12.04 -10.22 -4.01
CA ILE A 761 13.50 -10.11 -3.82
C ILE A 761 13.81 -9.06 -2.74
N ALA A 762 14.55 -9.48 -1.72
CA ALA A 762 14.99 -8.64 -0.61
C ALA A 762 16.52 -8.75 -0.40
N LEU A 763 17.13 -7.60 -0.11
CA LEU A 763 18.53 -7.46 0.30
C LEU A 763 18.56 -7.04 1.77
N ASP A 764 19.03 -7.92 2.64
CA ASP A 764 19.22 -7.68 4.06
C ASP A 764 20.70 -7.47 4.36
N LEU A 765 21.03 -6.35 5.00
CA LEU A 765 22.39 -6.00 5.41
C LEU A 765 22.39 -5.81 6.91
N SER A 766 23.37 -6.39 7.59
CA SER A 766 23.54 -6.15 9.02
C SER A 766 25.02 -6.18 9.41
N THR A 767 25.38 -5.35 10.36
CA THR A 767 26.72 -5.34 10.95
C THR A 767 26.58 -5.00 12.43
N SER A 768 27.05 -5.89 13.28
CA SER A 768 27.18 -5.63 14.71
C SER A 768 28.63 -5.77 15.13
N PHE A 769 29.09 -4.81 15.92
CA PHE A 769 30.44 -4.77 16.47
C PHE A 769 30.38 -4.23 17.88
N ARG A 770 31.02 -4.91 18.81
CA ARG A 770 31.15 -4.46 20.20
C ARG A 770 32.58 -4.69 20.67
N SER A 771 33.20 -3.66 21.22
CA SER A 771 34.56 -3.70 21.76
C SER A 771 34.63 -2.95 23.09
N GLY A 772 35.46 -3.42 24.02
CA GLY A 772 35.87 -2.69 25.24
C GLY A 772 36.00 -3.52 26.53
N LEU A 773 36.73 -2.97 27.51
CA LEU A 773 37.15 -3.64 28.75
C LEU A 773 36.02 -3.95 29.76
N LEU A 774 34.88 -3.26 29.65
CA LEU A 774 33.68 -3.50 30.46
C LEU A 774 32.85 -4.70 29.97
N ALA A 775 33.08 -5.17 28.74
CA ALA A 775 32.57 -6.43 28.22
C ALA A 775 33.54 -7.55 28.60
N GLN A 776 33.64 -7.88 29.89
CA GLN A 776 34.51 -8.96 30.37
C GLN A 776 33.96 -10.32 29.89
N ALA A 777 34.34 -10.72 28.68
CA ALA A 777 34.61 -12.11 28.28
C ALA A 777 34.97 -12.21 26.79
N MET A 778 34.20 -11.55 25.90
CA MET A 778 34.24 -11.84 24.46
C MET A 778 33.61 -10.69 23.67
N ALA A 779 34.39 -10.06 22.80
CA ALA A 779 33.88 -9.12 21.80
C ALA A 779 33.45 -9.93 20.55
N ARG A 780 32.46 -9.46 19.79
CA ARG A 780 32.00 -10.13 18.57
C ARG A 780 31.82 -9.12 17.45
N LEU A 781 32.32 -9.47 16.28
CA LEU A 781 32.09 -8.77 15.02
C LEU A 781 31.27 -9.70 14.13
N LEU A 782 30.04 -9.31 13.79
CA LEU A 782 29.19 -10.05 12.88
C LEU A 782 28.77 -9.13 11.74
N SER A 783 29.14 -9.47 10.52
CA SER A 783 28.69 -8.79 9.31
C SER A 783 27.97 -9.78 8.41
N VAL A 784 26.74 -9.46 8.02
CA VAL A 784 25.91 -10.32 7.16
C VAL A 784 25.35 -9.49 6.03
N ALA A 785 25.53 -9.96 4.80
CA ALA A 785 24.86 -9.44 3.62
C ALA A 785 24.12 -10.58 2.94
N LYS A 786 22.80 -10.50 2.86
CA LYS A 786 21.95 -11.57 2.35
C LYS A 786 21.04 -11.03 1.26
N LEU A 787 21.17 -11.56 0.06
CA LEU A 787 20.22 -11.40 -1.02
C LEU A 787 19.32 -12.64 -1.05
N SER A 788 18.00 -12.46 -0.98
CA SER A 788 17.06 -13.58 -1.01
C SER A 788 15.92 -13.31 -1.96
N GLY A 789 15.36 -14.38 -2.51
CA GLY A 789 14.11 -14.28 -3.24
C GLY A 789 13.34 -15.58 -3.37
N SER A 790 12.10 -15.46 -3.81
CA SER A 790 11.18 -16.59 -3.98
C SER A 790 10.52 -16.57 -5.35
N GLU A 791 10.39 -17.75 -5.96
CA GLU A 791 9.70 -17.94 -7.24
C GLU A 791 8.95 -19.28 -7.21
N GLY A 792 7.63 -19.22 -7.06
CA GLY A 792 6.79 -20.40 -6.85
C GLY A 792 7.15 -21.13 -5.54
N ASP A 793 7.43 -22.43 -5.63
CA ASP A 793 7.87 -23.25 -4.49
C ASP A 793 9.38 -23.13 -4.20
N TRP A 794 10.13 -22.44 -5.08
CA TRP A 794 11.56 -22.25 -4.93
C TRP A 794 11.87 -20.99 -4.13
N ASN A 795 12.78 -21.12 -3.18
CA ASN A 795 13.39 -20.03 -2.45
C ASN A 795 14.89 -20.11 -2.68
N TRP A 796 15.51 -18.98 -2.97
CA TRP A 796 16.96 -18.89 -3.12
C TRP A 796 17.51 -17.81 -2.19
N GLN A 797 18.74 -18.02 -1.77
CA GLN A 797 19.47 -17.12 -0.90
C GLN A 797 20.93 -17.09 -1.34
N LEU A 798 21.51 -15.91 -1.40
CA LEU A 798 22.94 -15.66 -1.58
C LEU A 798 23.41 -14.82 -0.39
N GLY A 799 24.25 -15.40 0.46
CA GLY A 799 24.73 -14.78 1.69
C GLY A 799 26.24 -14.59 1.70
N PHE A 800 26.68 -13.49 2.27
CA PHE A 800 28.04 -13.28 2.75
C PHE A 800 27.95 -13.10 4.26
N GLN A 801 28.79 -13.82 5.00
CA GLN A 801 28.84 -13.71 6.44
C GLN A 801 30.30 -13.70 6.89
N HIS A 802 30.62 -12.77 7.79
CA HIS A 802 31.86 -12.74 8.56
C HIS A 802 31.45 -12.72 10.03
N ASP A 803 31.79 -13.77 10.76
CA ASP A 803 31.52 -13.88 12.19
C ASP A 803 32.82 -14.13 12.94
N GLN A 804 33.22 -13.18 13.77
CA GLN A 804 34.48 -13.23 14.50
C GLN A 804 34.26 -13.00 15.98
N ASN A 805 34.79 -13.93 16.76
CA ASN A 805 34.85 -13.89 18.20
C ASN A 805 36.22 -13.38 18.65
N LEU A 806 36.24 -12.19 19.25
CA LEU A 806 37.43 -11.52 19.76
C LEU A 806 37.60 -11.88 21.24
N LEU A 807 38.50 -12.83 21.50
CA LEU A 807 38.89 -13.22 22.86
C LEU A 807 39.93 -12.25 23.43
N GLY A 808 39.87 -12.00 24.74
CA GLY A 808 40.87 -11.19 25.45
C GLY A 808 42.25 -11.87 25.50
N PRO A 809 43.30 -11.16 25.96
CA PRO A 809 44.67 -11.69 26.01
C PRO A 809 44.87 -12.89 26.97
N SER A 810 43.88 -13.22 27.81
CA SER A 810 43.85 -14.43 28.65
C SER A 810 42.39 -14.84 28.88
N PRO A 811 41.75 -15.57 27.93
CA PRO A 811 40.35 -15.97 28.06
C PRO A 811 40.18 -17.02 29.16
N LYS A 812 39.07 -16.99 29.90
CA LYS A 812 38.76 -18.05 30.88
C LYS A 812 38.37 -19.33 30.14
N GLN A 813 38.55 -20.48 30.78
CA GLN A 813 38.16 -21.77 30.19
C GLN A 813 36.67 -21.80 29.81
N GLU A 814 35.80 -21.20 30.64
CA GLU A 814 34.37 -21.04 30.34
C GLU A 814 34.09 -20.23 29.06
N ASP A 815 34.94 -19.27 28.72
CA ASP A 815 34.79 -18.44 27.51
C ASP A 815 35.23 -19.23 26.26
N LEU A 816 36.24 -20.10 26.40
CA LEU A 816 36.69 -21.02 25.37
C LEU A 816 35.65 -22.13 25.10
N ASP A 817 35.00 -22.65 26.16
CA ASP A 817 33.97 -23.67 26.03
C ASP A 817 32.67 -23.12 25.39
N LYS A 818 32.42 -21.82 25.50
CA LYS A 818 31.29 -21.14 24.85
C LYS A 818 31.52 -20.86 23.37
N ALA A 819 32.78 -20.64 22.95
CA ALA A 819 33.12 -20.36 21.56
C ALA A 819 33.29 -21.66 20.77
N ARG A 820 32.46 -21.92 19.75
CA ARG A 820 32.66 -23.08 18.85
C ARG A 820 33.82 -22.86 17.86
N TYR A 821 34.00 -21.62 17.40
CA TYR A 821 35.06 -21.19 16.49
C TYR A 821 35.50 -19.77 16.85
N LEU A 822 36.71 -19.38 16.43
CA LEU A 822 37.26 -18.03 16.59
C LEU A 822 36.79 -17.11 15.46
N SER A 823 36.81 -17.59 14.21
CA SER A 823 36.21 -16.90 13.07
C SER A 823 35.56 -17.88 12.10
N LEU A 824 34.49 -17.44 11.44
CA LEU A 824 33.81 -18.17 10.39
C LEU A 824 33.39 -17.19 9.29
N ASP A 825 33.97 -17.38 8.10
CA ASP A 825 33.58 -16.66 6.89
C ASP A 825 32.82 -17.58 5.95
N ARG A 826 31.74 -17.04 5.36
CA ARG A 826 30.95 -17.68 4.31
C ARG A 826 30.98 -16.76 3.08
N LEU A 827 31.66 -17.19 2.01
CA LEU A 827 32.06 -16.33 0.89
C LEU A 827 31.75 -16.94 -0.49
N PRO A 828 30.83 -16.34 -1.25
CA PRO A 828 29.41 -16.36 -0.92
C PRO A 828 28.87 -17.79 -0.64
N GLU A 829 27.83 -17.86 0.18
CA GLU A 829 26.98 -19.04 0.38
C GLU A 829 25.70 -18.89 -0.44
N PHE A 830 25.55 -19.71 -1.48
CA PHE A 830 24.32 -19.87 -2.24
C PHE A 830 23.51 -21.04 -1.69
N MET A 831 22.23 -20.82 -1.44
CA MET A 831 21.27 -21.83 -1.02
C MET A 831 20.04 -21.77 -1.91
N LEU A 832 19.61 -22.91 -2.41
CA LEU A 832 18.41 -23.08 -3.21
C LEU A 832 17.55 -24.15 -2.57
N THR A 833 16.35 -23.79 -2.16
CA THR A 833 15.43 -24.65 -1.44
C THR A 833 14.11 -24.74 -2.19
N LYS A 834 13.59 -25.94 -2.39
CA LYS A 834 12.22 -26.16 -2.88
C LYS A 834 11.35 -26.60 -1.71
N ARG A 835 10.36 -25.78 -1.35
CA ARG A 835 9.38 -26.12 -0.31
C ARG A 835 8.40 -27.18 -0.82
N SER A 836 7.84 -27.94 0.12
CA SER A 836 7.15 -29.21 -0.10
C SER A 836 6.24 -29.23 -1.32
N ALA A 837 6.53 -30.14 -2.25
CA ALA A 837 5.67 -30.45 -3.38
C ALA A 837 5.11 -31.87 -3.23
N ALA A 838 3.79 -32.03 -3.41
CA ALA A 838 3.15 -33.34 -3.40
C ALA A 838 3.63 -34.17 -4.59
N ILE A 839 4.00 -35.42 -4.36
CA ILE A 839 4.37 -36.35 -5.44
C ILE A 839 3.09 -36.95 -6.02
N ALA A 840 2.46 -36.25 -6.98
CA ALA A 840 1.24 -36.71 -7.64
C ALA A 840 0.14 -37.14 -6.62
N ASN A 841 -0.53 -38.28 -6.85
CA ASN A 841 -1.54 -38.86 -5.95
C ASN A 841 -0.92 -39.74 -4.84
N LEU A 842 0.40 -39.69 -4.62
CA LEU A 842 1.04 -40.45 -3.56
C LEU A 842 1.00 -39.66 -2.25
N PRO A 843 0.93 -40.33 -1.08
CA PRO A 843 0.90 -39.67 0.23
C PRO A 843 2.29 -39.15 0.65
N PHE A 844 3.17 -38.80 -0.29
CA PHE A 844 4.53 -38.33 0.00
C PHE A 844 4.69 -36.86 -0.38
N GLN A 845 5.38 -36.12 0.47
CA GLN A 845 5.92 -34.79 0.20
C GLN A 845 7.44 -34.90 0.13
N TYR A 846 8.05 -34.10 -0.75
CA TYR A 846 9.51 -34.01 -0.80
C TYR A 846 9.98 -32.58 -0.58
N TYR A 847 11.11 -32.46 0.10
CA TYR A 847 11.85 -31.24 0.32
C TYR A 847 13.24 -31.42 -0.31
N THR A 848 13.71 -30.43 -1.05
CA THR A 848 15.06 -30.47 -1.64
C THR A 848 15.79 -29.19 -1.33
N GLN A 849 17.04 -29.32 -0.91
CA GLN A 849 17.93 -28.20 -0.65
C GLN A 849 19.27 -28.43 -1.35
N PHE A 850 19.76 -27.39 -2.01
CA PHE A 850 21.10 -27.33 -2.56
C PHE A 850 21.84 -26.16 -1.93
N GLN A 851 23.06 -26.38 -1.48
CA GLN A 851 23.90 -25.38 -0.84
C GLN A 851 25.29 -25.43 -1.46
N TRP A 852 25.85 -24.27 -1.80
CA TRP A 852 27.20 -24.16 -2.33
C TRP A 852 27.86 -22.90 -1.77
N GLY A 853 29.09 -23.01 -1.30
CA GLY A 853 29.85 -21.85 -0.87
C GLY A 853 31.30 -22.17 -0.51
N HIS A 854 32.08 -21.11 -0.35
CA HIS A 854 33.45 -21.20 0.16
C HIS A 854 33.45 -20.78 1.64
N TYR A 855 34.14 -21.56 2.47
CA TYR A 855 34.11 -21.41 3.91
C TYR A 855 35.53 -21.33 4.47
N HIS A 856 35.75 -20.36 5.34
CA HIS A 856 36.99 -20.19 6.07
C HIS A 856 36.67 -20.24 7.57
N GLU A 857 37.11 -21.28 8.26
CA GLU A 857 36.88 -21.50 9.69
C GLU A 857 38.21 -21.51 10.44
N GLN A 858 38.31 -20.68 11.48
CA GLN A 858 39.40 -20.75 12.45
C GLN A 858 38.86 -21.34 13.75
N SER A 859 39.35 -22.52 14.14
CA SER A 859 38.94 -23.16 15.39
C SER A 859 39.51 -22.44 16.61
N VAL A 860 38.91 -22.64 17.79
CA VAL A 860 39.44 -22.12 19.06
C VAL A 860 40.82 -22.71 19.38
N LYS A 861 41.14 -23.90 18.85
CA LYS A 861 42.46 -24.55 18.98
C LYS A 861 43.50 -24.01 18.01
N GLY A 862 43.13 -23.10 17.10
CA GLY A 862 44.01 -22.47 16.12
C GLY A 862 44.11 -23.19 14.78
N ASP A 863 43.34 -24.27 14.57
CA ASP A 863 43.28 -24.95 13.29
C ASP A 863 42.54 -24.06 12.28
N LEU A 864 43.16 -23.83 11.13
CA LEU A 864 42.60 -23.04 10.04
C LEU A 864 42.12 -24.01 8.96
N GLN A 865 40.83 -23.97 8.64
CA GLN A 865 40.25 -24.75 7.56
C GLN A 865 39.68 -23.79 6.51
N ASP A 866 40.08 -23.99 5.25
CA ASP A 866 39.64 -23.18 4.12
C ASP A 866 39.28 -24.12 2.98
N ASP A 867 37.99 -24.21 2.63
CA ASP A 867 37.49 -25.19 1.67
C ASP A 867 36.14 -24.77 1.07
N SER A 868 35.86 -25.26 -0.14
CA SER A 868 34.58 -25.11 -0.81
C SER A 868 33.67 -26.30 -0.49
N LYS A 869 32.44 -26.03 -0.06
CA LYS A 869 31.43 -27.06 0.21
C LYS A 869 30.31 -26.97 -0.82
N ALA A 870 29.96 -28.11 -1.41
CA ALA A 870 28.74 -28.29 -2.20
C ALA A 870 27.89 -29.40 -1.57
N GLN A 871 26.67 -29.08 -1.12
CA GLN A 871 25.76 -30.01 -0.48
C GLN A 871 24.43 -30.09 -1.23
N GLY A 872 23.94 -31.30 -1.46
CA GLY A 872 22.57 -31.58 -1.88
C GLY A 872 21.87 -32.40 -0.81
N GLU A 873 20.62 -32.06 -0.52
CA GLU A 873 19.76 -32.73 0.46
C GLU A 873 18.38 -32.95 -0.14
N ILE A 874 17.84 -34.14 0.08
CA ILE A 874 16.50 -34.56 -0.34
C ILE A 874 15.85 -35.27 0.83
N ASP A 875 14.75 -34.70 1.34
CA ASP A 875 13.90 -35.33 2.34
C ASP A 875 12.57 -35.75 1.72
N LEU A 876 12.09 -36.93 2.11
CA LEU A 876 10.83 -37.53 1.70
C LEU A 876 9.99 -37.81 2.94
N ASP A 877 8.92 -37.06 3.13
CA ASP A 877 8.00 -37.21 4.26
C ASP A 877 6.70 -37.87 3.81
N LEU A 878 6.26 -38.88 4.56
CA LEU A 878 4.96 -39.54 4.43
C LEU A 878 3.91 -38.73 5.19
N ASN A 879 2.91 -38.24 4.47
CA ASN A 879 1.72 -37.64 5.07
C ASN A 879 1.03 -38.64 6.01
N PRO A 880 0.43 -38.17 7.12
CA PRO A 880 -0.28 -39.05 8.05
C PRO A 880 -1.28 -39.97 7.35
N LEU A 881 -0.98 -41.27 7.33
CA LEU A 881 -1.78 -42.30 6.68
C LEU A 881 -2.52 -43.12 7.75
N GLU A 882 -3.84 -43.13 7.73
CA GLU A 882 -4.64 -44.01 8.58
C GLU A 882 -4.65 -45.44 8.00
N LEU A 883 -3.96 -46.37 8.66
CA LEU A 883 -3.90 -47.79 8.26
C LEU A 883 -5.16 -48.55 8.72
N LEU A 884 -5.61 -48.24 9.94
CA LEU A 884 -6.79 -48.80 10.60
C LEU A 884 -7.45 -47.67 11.41
N PRO A 885 -8.74 -47.78 11.77
CA PRO A 885 -9.37 -46.83 12.68
C PRO A 885 -8.55 -46.70 13.97
N GLY A 886 -7.97 -45.52 14.20
CA GLY A 886 -7.11 -45.25 15.34
C GLY A 886 -5.66 -45.71 15.22
N VAL A 887 -5.14 -46.01 14.02
CA VAL A 887 -3.70 -46.28 13.78
C VAL A 887 -3.21 -45.41 12.62
N ARG A 888 -2.32 -44.48 12.91
CA ARG A 888 -1.68 -43.57 11.94
C ARG A 888 -0.22 -43.95 11.73
N LEU A 889 0.19 -44.01 10.47
CA LEU A 889 1.57 -44.16 10.06
C LEU A 889 2.07 -42.83 9.50
N GLN A 890 3.24 -42.40 9.96
CA GLN A 890 3.99 -41.24 9.49
C GLN A 890 5.46 -41.64 9.38
N GLY A 891 6.26 -40.83 8.71
CA GLY A 891 7.70 -41.08 8.68
C GLY A 891 8.40 -40.25 7.62
N GLY A 892 9.70 -40.11 7.78
CA GLY A 892 10.55 -39.39 6.85
C GLY A 892 11.72 -40.26 6.41
N SER A 893 12.29 -39.96 5.25
CA SER A 893 13.61 -40.41 4.87
C SER A 893 14.38 -39.28 4.21
N GLY A 894 15.56 -38.99 4.74
CA GLY A 894 16.45 -37.96 4.22
C GLY A 894 17.69 -38.56 3.61
N TYR A 895 18.21 -37.94 2.55
CA TYR A 895 19.52 -38.23 2.00
C TYR A 895 20.24 -36.91 1.74
N SER A 896 21.42 -36.76 2.33
CA SER A 896 22.28 -35.61 2.09
C SER A 896 23.69 -36.04 1.67
N ILE A 897 24.26 -35.30 0.72
CA ILE A 897 25.60 -35.49 0.21
C ILE A 897 26.30 -34.14 0.19
N ALA A 898 27.43 -34.03 0.90
CA ALA A 898 28.29 -32.87 0.92
C ALA A 898 29.68 -33.23 0.37
N ALA A 899 30.14 -32.48 -0.63
CA ALA A 899 31.47 -32.60 -1.21
C ALA A 899 32.33 -31.40 -0.83
N TYR A 900 33.60 -31.69 -0.52
CA TYR A 900 34.66 -30.74 -0.15
C TYR A 900 35.88 -30.98 -1.06
N GLU A 901 36.92 -30.13 -1.02
CA GLU A 901 38.17 -30.35 -1.78
C GLU A 901 38.94 -31.57 -1.25
N GLY A 902 38.57 -32.75 -1.76
CA GLY A 902 39.21 -34.04 -1.47
C GLY A 902 38.48 -34.92 -0.44
N ASN A 903 37.43 -34.40 0.22
CA ASN A 903 36.59 -35.14 1.14
C ASN A 903 35.12 -35.18 0.68
N ARG A 904 34.37 -36.16 1.17
CA ARG A 904 32.93 -36.27 0.94
C ARG A 904 32.25 -36.81 2.18
N ARG A 905 31.13 -36.20 2.56
CA ARG A 905 30.20 -36.72 3.57
C ARG A 905 28.91 -37.12 2.88
N GLU A 906 28.44 -38.33 3.17
CA GLU A 906 27.11 -38.79 2.79
C GLU A 906 26.38 -39.22 4.05
N ASP A 907 25.17 -38.72 4.24
CA ASP A 907 24.31 -39.16 5.32
C ASP A 907 22.93 -39.53 4.79
N TRP A 908 22.40 -40.62 5.32
CA TRP A 908 21.04 -41.03 5.06
C TRP A 908 20.33 -41.23 6.39
N SER A 909 19.05 -40.86 6.41
CA SER A 909 18.21 -40.99 7.57
C SER A 909 16.86 -41.62 7.23
N LEU A 910 16.31 -42.33 8.20
CA LEU A 910 15.02 -42.99 8.14
C LEU A 910 14.34 -42.81 9.49
N SER A 911 13.16 -42.21 9.52
CA SER A 911 12.46 -41.84 10.75
C SER A 911 10.97 -42.26 10.78
N PRO A 912 10.62 -43.55 10.66
CA PRO A 912 9.25 -44.03 10.73
C PRO A 912 8.62 -43.79 12.11
N GLN A 913 7.35 -43.44 12.13
CA GLN A 913 6.55 -43.18 13.32
C GLN A 913 5.17 -43.83 13.18
N ILE A 914 4.74 -44.57 14.20
CA ILE A 914 3.41 -45.18 14.29
C ILE A 914 2.70 -44.58 15.49
N THR A 915 1.57 -43.92 15.27
CA THR A 915 0.70 -43.35 16.31
C THR A 915 -0.57 -44.19 16.47
N LEU A 916 -0.79 -44.72 17.68
CA LEU A 916 -1.98 -45.44 18.10
C LEU A 916 -2.92 -44.49 18.85
N LEU A 917 -4.21 -44.53 18.52
CA LEU A 917 -5.30 -43.72 19.09
C LEU A 917 -6.35 -44.66 19.73
N PRO A 918 -6.01 -45.35 20.82
CA PRO A 918 -6.85 -46.42 21.38
C PRO A 918 -8.19 -45.94 21.95
N LYS A 919 -8.29 -44.67 22.38
CA LYS A 919 -9.52 -44.03 22.90
C LYS A 919 -9.49 -42.52 22.61
N SER A 920 -10.65 -41.86 22.60
CA SER A 920 -10.76 -40.41 22.47
C SER A 920 -9.92 -39.69 23.53
N GLY A 921 -8.91 -38.92 23.09
CA GLY A 921 -8.00 -38.20 23.98
C GLY A 921 -6.76 -38.99 24.43
N MET A 922 -6.45 -40.15 23.85
CA MET A 922 -5.20 -40.88 24.12
C MET A 922 -4.46 -41.15 22.81
N ASP A 923 -3.20 -40.71 22.73
CA ASP A 923 -2.33 -40.89 21.59
C ASP A 923 -1.02 -41.52 22.08
N ILE A 924 -0.55 -42.60 21.43
CA ILE A 924 0.73 -43.26 21.75
C ILE A 924 1.53 -43.36 20.46
N THR A 925 2.69 -42.71 20.38
CA THR A 925 3.55 -42.73 19.20
C THR A 925 4.84 -43.50 19.48
N LEU A 926 5.11 -44.51 18.66
CA LEU A 926 6.39 -45.22 18.57
C LEU A 926 7.14 -44.68 17.35
N GLY A 927 8.29 -44.06 17.56
CA GLY A 927 9.16 -43.56 16.49
C GLY A 927 10.50 -44.26 16.51
N TYR A 928 11.09 -44.49 15.35
CA TYR A 928 12.46 -45.01 15.23
C TYR A 928 13.24 -44.11 14.28
N VAL A 929 14.41 -43.64 14.70
CA VAL A 929 15.31 -42.79 13.90
C VAL A 929 16.60 -43.55 13.67
N LEU A 930 16.92 -43.82 12.43
CA LEU A 930 18.19 -44.37 11.99
C LEU A 930 18.86 -43.35 11.09
N ARG A 931 20.08 -42.95 11.43
CA ARG A 931 20.92 -42.05 10.66
C ARG A 931 22.33 -42.63 10.58
N GLU A 932 22.74 -42.90 9.37
CA GLU A 932 24.08 -43.37 9.06
C GLU A 932 24.84 -42.28 8.30
N VAL A 933 26.10 -42.08 8.68
CA VAL A 933 26.97 -41.06 8.13
C VAL A 933 28.24 -41.75 7.65
N ARG A 934 28.62 -41.49 6.41
CA ARG A 934 29.85 -41.96 5.76
C ARG A 934 30.72 -40.77 5.40
N GLY A 935 32.02 -40.87 5.69
CA GLY A 935 32.96 -39.76 5.55
C GLY A 935 32.89 -38.78 6.72
N HIS A 936 33.58 -37.65 6.61
CA HIS A 936 33.60 -36.61 7.63
C HIS A 936 33.63 -35.22 6.98
N SER A 937 33.12 -34.23 7.69
CA SER A 937 33.32 -32.83 7.32
C SER A 937 34.72 -32.38 7.78
N PRO A 938 35.43 -31.55 7.00
CA PRO A 938 36.63 -30.87 7.48
C PRO A 938 36.32 -29.72 8.46
N PHE A 939 35.07 -29.22 8.49
CA PHE A 939 34.65 -28.10 9.33
C PHE A 939 33.96 -28.54 10.62
N GLN A 940 34.18 -27.82 11.71
CA GLN A 940 33.51 -28.05 13.00
C GLN A 940 32.05 -27.61 13.00
N PHE A 941 31.72 -26.51 12.29
CA PHE A 941 30.32 -26.05 12.17
C PHE A 941 29.40 -27.02 11.41
N ASP A 942 29.96 -28.00 10.70
CA ASP A 942 29.26 -28.90 9.78
C ASP A 942 29.45 -30.38 10.16
N GLN A 943 29.58 -30.69 11.45
CA GLN A 943 29.63 -32.07 11.94
C GLN A 943 28.21 -32.66 12.09
N VAL A 944 28.03 -33.90 11.60
CA VAL A 944 26.78 -34.65 11.71
C VAL A 944 27.10 -36.03 12.30
N ASP A 945 26.45 -36.36 13.42
CA ASP A 945 26.67 -37.62 14.11
C ASP A 945 25.71 -38.72 13.61
N ARG A 946 26.17 -39.97 13.72
CA ARG A 946 25.30 -41.15 13.54
C ARG A 946 24.30 -41.22 14.68
N ALA A 947 23.08 -41.65 14.37
CA ALA A 947 22.02 -41.80 15.37
C ALA A 947 21.24 -43.10 15.12
N GLU A 948 21.00 -43.87 16.17
CA GLU A 948 20.06 -44.99 16.13
C GLU A 948 19.22 -44.95 17.39
N GLN A 949 18.04 -44.34 17.30
CA GLN A 949 17.22 -43.99 18.46
C GLN A 949 15.81 -44.54 18.29
N LEU A 950 15.39 -45.39 19.21
CA LEU A 950 13.98 -45.76 19.38
C LEU A 950 13.35 -44.75 20.34
N SER A 951 12.15 -44.26 20.04
CA SER A 951 11.41 -43.33 20.87
C SER A 951 9.99 -43.82 21.08
N LEU A 952 9.49 -43.68 22.30
CA LEU A 952 8.12 -44.01 22.65
C LEU A 952 7.56 -42.83 23.44
N GLN A 953 6.50 -42.22 22.92
CA GLN A 953 5.84 -41.09 23.55
C GLN A 953 4.34 -41.34 23.62
N GLY A 954 3.67 -40.75 24.61
CA GLY A 954 2.21 -40.81 24.69
C GLY A 954 1.63 -39.58 25.34
N SER A 955 0.40 -39.25 24.98
CA SER A 955 -0.40 -38.18 25.58
C SER A 955 -1.78 -38.70 25.93
N LEU A 956 -2.27 -38.36 27.12
CA LEU A 956 -3.59 -38.69 27.63
C LEU A 956 -4.26 -37.41 28.13
N SER A 957 -5.29 -36.95 27.43
CA SER A 957 -6.16 -35.86 27.83
C SER A 957 -7.30 -36.37 28.71
N LEU A 958 -7.34 -35.89 29.96
CA LEU A 958 -8.38 -36.14 30.95
C LEU A 958 -9.43 -35.01 30.83
N THR A 959 -10.63 -35.34 30.34
CA THR A 959 -11.85 -34.47 30.21
C THR A 959 -11.68 -33.02 30.70
N GLU A 960 -11.45 -32.07 29.78
CA GLU A 960 -11.30 -30.60 29.96
C GLU A 960 -10.40 -30.08 31.12
N ALA A 961 -9.85 -30.96 31.96
CA ALA A 961 -9.28 -30.60 33.26
C ALA A 961 -7.85 -31.11 33.47
N GLY A 962 -7.28 -31.93 32.59
CA GLY A 962 -5.88 -32.31 32.70
C GLY A 962 -5.32 -33.05 31.49
N ALA A 963 -4.00 -33.13 31.40
CA ALA A 963 -3.30 -33.92 30.39
C ALA A 963 -2.02 -34.53 30.98
N LEU A 964 -1.75 -35.79 30.65
CA LEU A 964 -0.51 -36.49 30.97
C LEU A 964 0.23 -36.77 29.66
N GLN A 965 1.46 -36.29 29.54
CA GLN A 965 2.36 -36.61 28.45
C GLN A 965 3.58 -37.33 29.00
N TRP A 966 4.15 -38.23 28.20
CA TRP A 966 5.39 -38.90 28.55
C TRP A 966 6.18 -39.23 27.30
N LYS A 967 7.51 -39.25 27.41
CA LYS A 967 8.43 -39.57 26.33
C LYS A 967 9.64 -40.30 26.89
N MET A 968 10.01 -41.40 26.25
CA MET A 968 11.25 -42.13 26.49
C MET A 968 11.96 -42.37 25.17
N GLY A 969 13.27 -42.53 25.25
CA GLY A 969 14.12 -42.89 24.12
C GLY A 969 15.08 -44.00 24.50
N TYR A 970 15.59 -44.71 23.50
CA TYR A 970 16.67 -45.68 23.65
C TYR A 970 17.64 -45.48 22.50
N ASP A 971 18.83 -44.98 22.83
CA ASP A 971 19.94 -44.85 21.90
C ASP A 971 20.70 -46.18 21.84
N ARG A 972 20.57 -46.86 20.70
CA ARG A 972 21.17 -48.17 20.50
C ARG A 972 22.67 -48.10 20.26
N LEU A 973 23.20 -46.97 19.74
CA LEU A 973 24.64 -46.81 19.50
C LEU A 973 25.40 -46.66 20.81
N GLN A 974 24.85 -45.88 21.74
CA GLN A 974 25.45 -45.70 23.07
C GLN A 974 25.00 -46.76 24.07
N ASN A 975 23.96 -47.55 23.74
CA ASN A 975 23.29 -48.51 24.62
C ASN A 975 22.77 -47.85 25.92
N ILE A 976 22.16 -46.67 25.75
CA ILE A 976 21.68 -45.81 26.84
C ILE A 976 20.23 -45.42 26.56
N PHE A 977 19.37 -45.52 27.57
CA PHE A 977 18.03 -44.96 27.53
C PHE A 977 18.08 -43.44 27.72
N SER A 978 17.35 -42.70 26.89
CA SER A 978 17.04 -41.30 27.20
C SER A 978 16.21 -41.24 28.48
N PRO A 979 16.35 -40.17 29.29
CA PRO A 979 15.52 -40.00 30.48
C PRO A 979 14.03 -40.08 30.12
N LEU A 980 13.27 -40.83 30.91
CA LEU A 980 11.80 -40.84 30.83
C LEU A 980 11.30 -39.48 31.29
N ALA A 981 10.88 -38.64 30.35
CA ALA A 981 10.21 -37.39 30.63
C ALA A 981 8.71 -37.62 30.83
N ILE A 982 8.15 -37.08 31.89
CA ILE A 982 6.73 -37.15 32.26
C ILE A 982 6.28 -35.71 32.51
N ASP A 983 5.23 -35.26 31.83
CA ASP A 983 4.59 -33.97 32.05
C ASP A 983 3.12 -34.20 32.39
N PHE A 984 2.72 -33.81 33.59
CA PHE A 984 1.36 -33.92 34.08
C PHE A 984 0.80 -32.52 34.34
N SER A 985 -0.26 -32.16 33.63
CA SER A 985 -1.01 -30.92 33.84
C SER A 985 -2.42 -31.24 34.36
N TYR A 986 -2.89 -30.45 35.31
CA TYR A 986 -4.23 -30.52 35.87
C TYR A 986 -4.72 -29.11 36.18
N GLY A 987 -5.93 -28.76 35.76
CA GLY A 987 -6.45 -27.41 35.85
C GLY A 987 -7.96 -27.34 35.93
N VAL A 988 -8.45 -26.61 36.93
CA VAL A 988 -9.82 -26.13 37.09
C VAL A 988 -9.79 -24.61 37.30
N LYS A 989 -10.92 -23.91 37.20
CA LYS A 989 -10.97 -22.43 37.27
C LYS A 989 -10.25 -21.82 38.50
N SER A 990 -10.22 -22.51 39.62
CA SER A 990 -9.62 -22.04 40.88
C SER A 990 -8.21 -22.58 41.16
N PHE A 991 -7.76 -23.62 40.46
CA PHE A 991 -6.50 -24.30 40.72
C PHE A 991 -5.90 -24.86 39.44
N GLN A 992 -4.65 -24.55 39.16
CA GLN A 992 -3.87 -25.12 38.06
C GLN A 992 -2.57 -25.70 38.62
N SER A 993 -2.15 -26.86 38.14
CA SER A 993 -0.90 -27.50 38.49
C SER A 993 -0.27 -28.17 37.29
N GLN A 994 1.06 -28.11 37.19
CA GLN A 994 1.86 -28.82 36.23
C GLN A 994 3.05 -29.45 36.94
N VAL A 995 3.36 -30.71 36.64
CA VAL A 995 4.50 -31.46 37.18
C VAL A 995 5.27 -32.00 35.99
N GLU A 996 6.53 -31.60 35.84
CA GLU A 996 7.43 -32.18 34.85
C GLU A 996 8.51 -32.97 35.58
N ALA A 997 8.77 -34.22 35.19
CA ALA A 997 9.79 -35.02 35.83
C ALA A 997 10.55 -35.86 34.80
N GLN A 998 11.85 -36.01 35.01
CA GLN A 998 12.75 -36.82 34.19
C GLN A 998 13.37 -37.90 35.05
N TYR A 999 13.23 -39.15 34.62
CA TYR A 999 13.78 -40.31 35.32
C TYR A 999 14.84 -40.99 34.46
N ASP A 1000 16.06 -41.15 34.97
CA ASP A 1000 17.14 -41.85 34.30
C ASP A 1000 16.92 -43.36 34.36
N LEU A 1001 16.60 -43.93 33.21
CA LEU A 1001 16.36 -45.36 33.05
C LEU A 1001 17.66 -46.20 33.09
N ASN A 1002 18.85 -45.57 33.13
CA ASN A 1002 20.15 -46.25 33.17
C ASN A 1002 20.69 -46.47 34.58
N GLY A 1003 19.83 -46.42 35.60
CA GLY A 1003 20.19 -46.74 37.00
C GLY A 1003 20.66 -45.57 37.85
N LYS A 1004 20.48 -44.32 37.39
CA LYS A 1004 20.83 -43.10 38.14
C LYS A 1004 19.63 -42.42 38.84
N GLY A 1005 18.45 -43.03 38.82
CA GLY A 1005 17.26 -42.51 39.52
C GLY A 1005 16.64 -41.28 38.87
N TRP A 1006 15.89 -40.48 39.63
CA TRP A 1006 15.36 -39.20 39.13
C TRP A 1006 16.50 -38.26 38.71
N GLN A 1007 16.32 -37.52 37.61
CA GLN A 1007 17.27 -36.48 37.18
C GLN A 1007 16.77 -35.12 37.63
N THR A 1008 15.65 -34.68 37.07
CA THR A 1008 15.04 -33.40 37.40
C THR A 1008 13.55 -33.56 37.63
N ALA A 1009 12.99 -32.90 38.63
CA ALA A 1009 11.56 -32.77 38.82
C ALA A 1009 11.22 -31.30 39.01
N SER A 1010 10.31 -30.75 38.23
CA SER A 1010 9.77 -29.41 38.40
C SER A 1010 8.27 -29.47 38.66
N PHE A 1011 7.78 -28.50 39.41
CA PHE A 1011 6.40 -28.37 39.77
C PHE A 1011 5.99 -26.92 39.71
N VAL A 1012 4.80 -26.67 39.18
CA VAL A 1012 4.12 -25.38 39.19
C VAL A 1012 2.71 -25.61 39.72
N ALA A 1013 2.27 -24.84 40.70
CA ALA A 1013 0.88 -24.78 41.12
C ALA A 1013 0.42 -23.34 41.30
N ALA A 1014 -0.76 -23.03 40.80
CA ALA A 1014 -1.40 -21.75 40.95
C ALA A 1014 -2.79 -21.91 41.56
N LEU A 1015 -3.06 -21.16 42.63
CA LEU A 1015 -4.40 -20.96 43.17
C LEU A 1015 -4.90 -19.57 42.78
N SER A 1016 -6.12 -19.48 42.27
CA SER A 1016 -6.77 -18.20 41.97
C SER A 1016 -8.10 -18.13 42.70
N ASN A 1017 -8.32 -17.04 43.44
CA ASN A 1017 -9.59 -16.72 44.09
C ASN A 1017 -9.99 -15.27 43.78
N THR A 1018 -11.07 -14.78 44.42
CA THR A 1018 -11.55 -13.39 44.27
C THR A 1018 -10.62 -12.34 44.89
N LEU A 1019 -9.73 -12.74 45.80
CA LEU A 1019 -8.78 -11.86 46.51
C LEU A 1019 -7.43 -11.75 45.80
N GLY A 1020 -7.06 -12.74 44.96
CA GLY A 1020 -5.77 -12.76 44.26
C GLY A 1020 -5.37 -14.12 43.69
N LYS A 1021 -4.21 -14.15 43.04
CA LYS A 1021 -3.56 -15.36 42.50
C LYS A 1021 -2.26 -15.64 43.25
N PHE A 1022 -2.16 -16.85 43.80
CA PHE A 1022 -0.92 -17.39 44.35
C PHE A 1022 -0.32 -18.38 43.35
N THR A 1023 0.99 -18.35 43.11
CA THR A 1023 1.67 -19.32 42.25
C THR A 1023 2.96 -19.78 42.92
N LEU A 1024 3.13 -21.08 43.11
CA LEU A 1024 4.34 -21.71 43.59
C LEU A 1024 4.95 -22.50 42.44
N GLN A 1025 6.22 -22.26 42.14
CA GLN A 1025 6.98 -23.05 41.18
C GLN A 1025 8.30 -23.45 41.81
N GLY A 1026 8.84 -24.60 41.45
CA GLY A 1026 10.13 -25.06 41.95
C GLY A 1026 10.65 -26.23 41.14
N ALA A 1027 11.94 -26.49 41.26
CA ALA A 1027 12.57 -27.65 40.65
C ALA A 1027 13.51 -28.35 41.64
N TYR A 1028 13.80 -29.60 41.38
CA TYR A 1028 14.75 -30.42 42.13
C TYR A 1028 15.58 -31.22 41.14
N ASP A 1029 16.89 -31.05 41.20
CA ASP A 1029 17.86 -31.86 40.48
C ASP A 1029 18.42 -32.92 41.44
N ALA A 1030 17.98 -34.15 41.24
CA ALA A 1030 18.36 -35.30 42.03
C ALA A 1030 19.79 -35.79 41.73
N GLN A 1031 20.38 -35.46 40.58
CA GLN A 1031 21.78 -35.79 40.25
C GLN A 1031 22.75 -34.83 40.94
N ALA A 1032 22.43 -33.53 40.95
CA ALA A 1032 23.19 -32.53 41.69
C ALA A 1032 22.89 -32.54 43.19
N ASN A 1033 21.88 -33.31 43.62
CA ASN A 1033 21.29 -33.28 44.96
C ASN A 1033 20.99 -31.84 45.42
N ALA A 1034 20.45 -31.03 44.51
CA ALA A 1034 20.23 -29.61 44.71
C ALA A 1034 18.80 -29.26 44.30
N PHE A 1035 18.16 -28.36 45.03
CA PHE A 1035 16.90 -27.79 44.56
C PHE A 1035 17.23 -26.66 43.57
N GLY A 1036 16.50 -26.63 42.46
CA GLY A 1036 16.45 -25.45 41.62
C GLY A 1036 15.72 -24.31 42.33
N ASP A 1037 15.65 -23.14 41.71
CA ASP A 1037 15.00 -22.00 42.31
C ASP A 1037 13.51 -22.21 42.55
N TRP A 1038 13.08 -22.09 43.80
CA TRP A 1038 11.67 -22.08 44.17
C TRP A 1038 11.14 -20.66 44.12
N ILE A 1039 10.08 -20.40 43.39
CA ILE A 1039 9.49 -19.06 43.26
C ILE A 1039 8.05 -19.10 43.75
N ALA A 1040 7.74 -18.32 44.79
CA ALA A 1040 6.38 -18.09 45.29
C ALA A 1040 5.92 -16.68 44.88
N LYS A 1041 4.94 -16.60 43.99
CA LYS A 1041 4.31 -15.35 43.52
C LYS A 1041 2.97 -15.14 44.22
N PHE A 1042 2.73 -13.92 44.67
CA PHE A 1042 1.51 -13.45 45.27
C PHE A 1042 1.02 -12.24 44.46
N ASP A 1043 -0.17 -12.33 43.89
CA ASP A 1043 -0.79 -11.25 43.11
C ASP A 1043 -2.15 -10.91 43.72
N PHE A 1044 -2.23 -9.79 44.42
CA PHE A 1044 -3.47 -9.28 45.03
C PHE A 1044 -4.09 -8.16 44.16
N GLY A 1045 -4.01 -8.29 42.84
CA GLY A 1045 -4.62 -7.36 41.89
C GLY A 1045 -3.80 -6.09 41.68
N THR A 1046 -4.36 -4.94 42.02
CA THR A 1046 -3.66 -3.64 41.90
C THR A 1046 -2.85 -3.27 43.14
N LEU A 1047 -3.12 -3.90 44.30
CA LEU A 1047 -2.55 -3.42 45.57
C LEU A 1047 -1.13 -3.92 45.83
N LEU A 1048 -0.87 -5.21 45.63
CA LEU A 1048 0.45 -5.82 45.88
C LEU A 1048 0.71 -6.97 44.90
N ARG A 1049 1.85 -6.91 44.23
CA ARG A 1049 2.44 -8.07 43.55
C ARG A 1049 3.79 -8.37 44.16
N ALA A 1050 3.98 -9.58 44.67
CA ALA A 1050 5.24 -10.00 45.27
C ALA A 1050 5.70 -11.35 44.72
N ALA A 1051 6.99 -11.55 44.54
CA ALA A 1051 7.61 -12.83 44.22
C ALA A 1051 8.79 -13.09 45.16
N LEU A 1052 8.83 -14.28 45.76
CA LEU A 1052 9.92 -14.76 46.59
C LEU A 1052 10.62 -15.91 45.86
N ARG A 1053 11.90 -15.74 45.51
CA ARG A 1053 12.75 -16.82 44.97
C ARG A 1053 13.62 -17.37 46.09
N PHE A 1054 13.65 -18.68 46.28
CA PHE A 1054 14.47 -19.40 47.25
C PHE A 1054 15.45 -20.30 46.50
N ASP A 1055 16.75 -20.10 46.72
CA ASP A 1055 17.80 -21.03 46.29
C ASP A 1055 18.09 -21.98 47.46
N LEU A 1056 17.90 -23.28 47.26
CA LEU A 1056 17.92 -24.31 48.31
C LEU A 1056 18.97 -25.39 47.96
N ASP A 1057 19.92 -25.66 48.86
CA ASP A 1057 20.96 -26.70 48.66
C ASP A 1057 21.30 -27.45 49.96
N PRO A 1058 21.20 -28.78 50.03
CA PRO A 1058 20.02 -29.60 49.75
C PRO A 1058 18.86 -29.27 50.71
N LEU A 1059 19.09 -28.47 51.75
CA LEU A 1059 18.09 -27.98 52.72
C LEU A 1059 18.48 -26.61 53.32
N GLN A 1060 19.61 -26.01 52.90
CA GLN A 1060 20.04 -24.70 53.34
C GLN A 1060 19.66 -23.64 52.31
N LEU A 1061 19.01 -22.59 52.78
CA LEU A 1061 18.62 -21.44 51.99
C LEU A 1061 19.87 -20.61 51.64
N LYS A 1062 20.28 -20.61 50.37
CA LYS A 1062 21.45 -19.86 49.86
C LYS A 1062 21.10 -18.42 49.54
N ARG A 1063 19.98 -18.19 48.85
CA ARG A 1063 19.55 -16.86 48.43
C ARG A 1063 18.05 -16.71 48.56
N ILE A 1064 17.61 -15.53 48.99
CA ILE A 1064 16.21 -15.09 48.82
C ILE A 1064 16.21 -13.89 47.89
N ASN A 1065 15.40 -13.92 46.84
CA ASN A 1065 15.06 -12.74 46.06
C ASN A 1065 13.61 -12.35 46.34
N LEU A 1066 13.37 -11.13 46.83
CA LEU A 1066 12.06 -10.53 47.00
C LEU A 1066 11.87 -9.50 45.90
N GLN A 1067 10.87 -9.68 45.05
CA GLN A 1067 10.37 -8.65 44.14
C GLN A 1067 9.02 -8.21 44.66
N SER A 1068 8.80 -6.94 44.94
CA SER A 1068 7.50 -6.42 45.37
C SER A 1068 7.19 -5.08 44.72
N VAL A 1069 5.97 -4.97 44.20
CA VAL A 1069 5.40 -3.71 43.72
C VAL A 1069 4.16 -3.42 44.54
N LEU A 1070 4.21 -2.30 45.27
CA LEU A 1070 3.12 -1.81 46.11
C LEU A 1070 2.55 -0.54 45.46
N GLN A 1071 1.28 -0.57 45.04
CA GLN A 1071 0.61 0.62 44.52
C GLN A 1071 -0.33 1.20 45.59
N MET A 1072 -0.11 2.48 45.89
CA MET A 1072 -1.00 3.35 46.66
C MET A 1072 -1.55 4.43 45.71
N ASP A 1073 -2.64 5.12 46.09
CA ASP A 1073 -3.39 6.04 45.20
C ASP A 1073 -2.54 6.93 44.27
N HIS A 1074 -1.40 7.46 44.75
CA HIS A 1074 -0.51 8.33 43.97
C HIS A 1074 0.98 7.96 44.14
N TRP A 1075 1.27 6.83 44.75
CA TRP A 1075 2.64 6.40 45.03
C TRP A 1075 2.79 4.93 44.66
N GLU A 1076 3.86 4.60 43.95
CA GLU A 1076 4.24 3.24 43.65
C GLU A 1076 5.62 2.99 44.24
N VAL A 1077 5.74 1.91 45.00
CA VAL A 1077 7.00 1.47 45.61
C VAL A 1077 7.36 0.14 44.99
N ASP A 1078 8.42 0.13 44.20
CA ASP A 1078 9.07 -1.07 43.69
C ASP A 1078 10.26 -1.41 44.60
N LEU A 1079 10.36 -2.65 45.04
CA LEU A 1079 11.46 -3.15 45.82
C LEU A 1079 11.83 -4.53 45.31
N ASN A 1080 13.06 -4.65 44.80
CA ASN A 1080 13.64 -5.91 44.38
C ASN A 1080 14.94 -6.14 45.14
N SER A 1081 14.97 -7.07 46.08
CA SER A 1081 16.13 -7.35 46.93
C SER A 1081 16.54 -8.80 46.86
N GLU A 1082 17.84 -9.06 46.76
CA GLU A 1082 18.44 -10.38 46.84
C GLU A 1082 19.37 -10.45 48.04
N TYR A 1083 19.14 -11.42 48.92
CA TYR A 1083 19.94 -11.68 50.11
C TYR A 1083 20.65 -13.03 49.96
N ASP A 1084 21.98 -13.04 49.97
CA ASP A 1084 22.80 -14.26 49.94
C ASP A 1084 23.21 -14.63 51.37
N PHE A 1085 22.66 -15.73 51.86
CA PHE A 1085 22.88 -16.27 53.20
C PHE A 1085 24.31 -16.80 53.41
N ARG A 1086 25.05 -17.14 52.34
CA ARG A 1086 26.45 -17.58 52.45
C ARG A 1086 27.39 -16.43 52.75
N GLN A 1087 27.11 -15.28 52.12
CA GLN A 1087 27.89 -14.06 52.32
C GLN A 1087 27.34 -13.20 53.47
N ASN A 1088 26.16 -13.56 53.99
CA ASN A 1088 25.43 -12.82 55.02
C ASN A 1088 25.19 -11.35 54.61
N GLN A 1089 24.91 -11.11 53.33
CA GLN A 1089 24.80 -9.77 52.73
C GLN A 1089 23.73 -9.70 51.62
N ILE A 1090 23.22 -8.50 51.35
CA ILE A 1090 22.33 -8.21 50.23
C ILE A 1090 23.19 -8.03 48.97
N THR A 1091 23.04 -8.91 47.98
CA THR A 1091 23.85 -8.94 46.75
C THR A 1091 23.30 -8.06 45.64
N ALA A 1092 21.97 -7.89 45.59
CA ALA A 1092 21.31 -7.01 44.65
C ALA A 1092 20.14 -6.31 45.32
N LEU A 1093 20.22 -5.00 45.51
CA LEU A 1093 19.09 -4.18 45.95
C LEU A 1093 18.70 -3.26 44.81
N ARG A 1094 17.45 -3.30 44.38
CA ARG A 1094 16.83 -2.31 43.54
C ARG A 1094 15.59 -1.78 44.24
N PHE A 1095 15.37 -0.48 44.15
CA PHE A 1095 14.16 0.14 44.65
C PHE A 1095 13.73 1.25 43.71
N GLY A 1096 12.42 1.44 43.58
CA GLY A 1096 11.81 2.54 42.87
C GLY A 1096 10.80 3.19 43.79
N LEU A 1097 10.95 4.49 44.05
CA LEU A 1097 9.92 5.30 44.70
C LEU A 1097 9.35 6.24 43.65
N ILE A 1098 8.13 5.96 43.21
CA ILE A 1098 7.49 6.61 42.07
C ILE A 1098 6.27 7.38 42.58
N LYS A 1099 6.23 8.67 42.29
CA LYS A 1099 5.08 9.54 42.52
C LYS A 1099 4.33 9.72 41.21
N LYS A 1100 3.07 9.27 41.18
CA LYS A 1100 2.16 9.45 40.04
C LYS A 1100 1.32 10.71 40.25
N PHE A 1101 1.17 11.51 39.20
CA PHE A 1101 0.40 12.76 39.22
C PHE A 1101 -0.75 12.68 38.20
N CYS A 1102 -1.86 13.34 38.53
CA CYS A 1102 -3.03 13.50 37.65
C CYS A 1102 -3.40 12.22 36.86
N HIS A 1103 -3.91 11.20 37.57
CA HIS A 1103 -4.31 9.90 37.01
C HIS A 1103 -3.25 9.23 36.11
N ASP A 1104 -1.98 9.31 36.52
CA ASP A 1104 -0.83 8.70 35.81
C ASP A 1104 -0.52 9.39 34.46
N CYS A 1105 -0.82 10.70 34.30
CA CYS A 1105 -0.41 11.43 33.10
C CYS A 1105 1.11 11.67 33.05
N TRP A 1106 1.74 11.87 34.21
CA TRP A 1106 3.19 11.92 34.39
C TRP A 1106 3.59 11.43 35.77
N GLN A 1107 4.86 11.05 35.91
CA GLN A 1107 5.41 10.50 37.14
C GLN A 1107 6.86 10.95 37.37
N ILE A 1108 7.22 11.08 38.65
CA ILE A 1108 8.59 11.30 39.09
C ILE A 1108 9.03 10.08 39.87
N GLY A 1109 10.14 9.48 39.47
CA GLY A 1109 10.70 8.30 40.13
C GLY A 1109 12.12 8.52 40.61
N ILE A 1110 12.41 8.05 41.82
CA ILE A 1110 13.78 7.80 42.29
C ILE A 1110 14.01 6.30 42.19
N TYR A 1111 14.99 5.90 41.40
CA TYR A 1111 15.35 4.50 41.21
C TYR A 1111 16.76 4.27 41.73
N GLY A 1112 16.94 3.27 42.58
CA GLY A 1112 18.25 2.76 42.96
C GLY A 1112 18.41 1.35 42.43
N ASP A 1113 19.58 1.02 41.89
CA ASP A 1113 20.13 -0.32 41.93
C ASP A 1113 21.41 -0.24 42.78
N GLY A 1114 21.88 -1.30 43.43
CA GLY A 1114 23.01 -1.22 44.38
C GLY A 1114 24.31 -0.59 43.85
N LYS A 1115 24.40 -0.21 42.57
CA LYS A 1115 25.51 0.51 41.94
C LYS A 1115 25.20 1.98 41.62
N GLN A 1116 23.94 2.38 41.49
CA GLN A 1116 23.56 3.75 41.11
C GLN A 1116 22.19 4.16 41.65
N ILE A 1117 22.03 5.44 41.93
CA ILE A 1117 20.75 6.09 42.21
C ILE A 1117 20.48 7.06 41.07
N SER A 1118 19.31 6.98 40.46
CA SER A 1118 18.85 7.82 39.35
C SER A 1118 17.56 8.53 39.73
N PHE A 1119 17.43 9.75 39.22
CA PHE A 1119 16.20 10.53 39.26
C PHE A 1119 15.67 10.63 37.84
N GLN A 1120 14.40 10.26 37.67
CA GLN A 1120 13.78 10.23 36.35
C GLN A 1120 12.40 10.86 36.39
N VAL A 1121 12.08 11.61 35.34
CA VAL A 1121 10.76 12.18 35.10
C VAL A 1121 10.21 11.53 33.84
N ARG A 1122 8.99 11.00 33.91
CA ARG A 1122 8.36 10.29 32.78
C ARG A 1122 6.98 10.88 32.50
N ILE A 1123 6.66 11.05 31.22
CA ILE A 1123 5.32 11.38 30.76
C ILE A 1123 4.77 10.10 30.14
N ASN A 1124 3.76 9.49 30.75
CA ASN A 1124 3.34 8.13 30.38
C ASN A 1124 2.74 8.06 28.97
N ALA A 1125 2.15 9.16 28.51
CA ALA A 1125 1.61 9.26 27.16
C ALA A 1125 2.69 9.21 26.07
N PHE A 1126 3.95 9.52 26.41
CA PHE A 1126 5.12 9.42 25.54
C PHE A 1126 6.14 8.46 26.19
N PRO A 1127 5.98 7.14 26.04
CA PRO A 1127 6.77 6.16 26.77
C PRO A 1127 8.28 6.39 26.59
N THR A 1128 8.96 6.66 27.70
CA THR A 1128 10.41 6.87 27.77
C THR A 1128 11.12 5.52 27.88
N ALA A 1129 12.21 5.29 27.16
CA ALA A 1129 12.98 4.05 27.32
C ALA A 1129 13.66 4.04 28.68
N GLU A 1130 13.53 2.93 29.41
CA GLU A 1130 14.64 2.42 30.21
C GLU A 1130 15.53 1.60 29.27
N ILE A 1131 16.73 2.10 28.97
CA ILE A 1131 17.80 1.23 28.48
C ILE A 1131 18.48 0.68 29.73
N GLY A 1132 18.12 -0.53 30.12
CA GLY A 1132 18.81 -1.25 31.17
C GLY A 1132 20.18 -1.69 30.66
N TYR A 1133 21.25 -1.01 31.07
CA TYR A 1133 22.58 -1.61 31.01
C TYR A 1133 22.70 -2.57 32.20
N SER A 1134 22.41 -3.85 31.96
CA SER A 1134 22.72 -4.94 32.88
C SER A 1134 24.16 -5.37 32.59
N PRO A 1135 25.13 -5.16 33.49
CA PRO A 1135 26.49 -5.68 33.30
C PRO A 1135 26.53 -7.22 33.21
N THR A 1136 25.42 -7.88 33.54
CA THR A 1136 25.28 -9.34 33.60
C THR A 1136 24.54 -9.95 32.40
N ASP A 1137 23.80 -9.16 31.61
CA ASP A 1137 23.13 -9.68 30.40
C ASP A 1137 23.90 -9.26 29.14
N GLN A 1138 24.34 -10.25 28.37
CA GLN A 1138 25.09 -10.09 27.13
C GLN A 1138 24.26 -9.47 25.98
N SER A 1139 23.11 -8.88 26.26
CA SER A 1139 22.20 -8.26 25.30
C SER A 1139 21.83 -6.84 25.70
N LEU A 1140 21.81 -5.93 24.73
CA LEU A 1140 21.03 -4.68 24.83
C LEU A 1140 19.56 -5.12 24.79
N SER A 1141 18.96 -5.38 25.95
CA SER A 1141 17.54 -5.66 26.03
C SER A 1141 16.79 -4.34 26.11
N PHE A 1142 16.06 -4.01 25.04
CA PHE A 1142 15.00 -3.02 25.09
C PHE A 1142 13.85 -3.69 25.86
N GLY A 1143 13.54 -3.20 27.06
CA GLY A 1143 12.53 -3.83 27.93
C GLY A 1143 11.17 -3.93 27.24
N ARG A 1144 10.50 -5.08 27.39
CA ARG A 1144 9.08 -5.28 27.06
C ARG A 1144 8.24 -4.21 27.75
#